data_AF-A0A1F2RZJ8-F1
#
_entry.id   AF-A0A1F2RZJ8-F1
#
_cell.length_a   1.000
_cell.length_b   1.000
_cell.length_c   1.000
_cell.angle_alpha   90.00
_cell.angle_beta   90.00
_cell.angle_gamma   90.00
#
_symmetry.space_group_name_H-M   'P 1'
#
loop_
_entity.id
_entity.type
_entity.pdbx_description
1 polymer ?
#
loop_
_entity_poly.entity_id
_entity_poly.type
_entity_poly.pdbx_seq_one_letter_code
_entity_poly.pdbx_strand_id
1 'polypeptide(L)'
;MRVNRIWLIAALVLIASAYYEARLKPQSRPLYESALNSYRQGNHDLSLLELERAYVIEPNSTAILVLMGWNQLKLRRYDAARENFGRAARLDPGLVEAKLGLVYLGIESGQTPVRLEDIRTLLEQEPRNRDYQLAAATMLRQVGQTREAAALFYRMLGRDRYGVLARKNLEEMYGLERLNEEIPRGLAPLSRPSELQVNFRATGPYFQRRSGNAWENVYLHGVNLGPAVPGKTVSEPPVLVEEYLAWFEQIAALGANTVRASTLLPPAFYRALRRHNENSPQSRLYLIQQVWLAEPAPLDLFQPGFQAVSRQELAWALDVIHGQGELPVRRGHADGLYAVDVSEYVLGLLIGRDWEPHIVSANNQTNPQRSSYAGNYVSIIQGNATEAWLAGLLDYAASYEVQKYNQQRPLGIVNWAALDPLAHPTEANLLEEFPFRRRLGERLTPPGPEEVIDDNDAVSVDETRFQSSPELPAGLFASYSVFPFYPDFLYREAGYLAVRDAEGPNPFLGYLKALKAHYRQMPLLASGYGISTSIGIGRFHPYGWNHGGLTESEQGAGLARMTRNLAEAGWAGGLISEWQDQWYRASWLTRPLAIPPERQLLWNNRLDPDQGFGLWTYDPAGEAQFFSSFTGWNAVPPLYVKDRGPAQSLPDGWDAERTLRSLKVSSDAAFVYLRLEVGKVRADRRNFPDFRQAQFLIGISTAPGRFGSRVQPGLAPQVRAESGANFLLHIGEGGTARLLIASNYNPREVKPISGLPVNVQLSYRIPFRPQLEEWSGFEEILVETNRRRFARDGRQFPPQRYSLSQLRYRPAGQSDDTLATWTCDFAGNALVFRLPWAALFFTDPSSRQVLAGTEGGPRFVAAETSGLQFFAVSFRPGDPVEFGMFPLGGVPASDSLPALDERGSFQGLKTYGWPKWDSISSKGRWKAGYTSVQSAFREVGGRTR
;
A
#
# COMPACT_ATOMS: atom_id res chain seq x y z
N MET A 1 37.92 -88.07 5.36
CA MET A 1 38.18 -86.87 4.52
C MET A 1 38.38 -85.68 5.44
N ARG A 2 39.58 -85.07 5.46
CA ARG A 2 39.85 -83.84 6.22
C ARG A 2 39.29 -82.66 5.42
N VAL A 3 38.17 -82.09 5.84
CA VAL A 3 37.65 -80.86 5.22
C VAL A 3 38.64 -79.73 5.53
N ASN A 4 39.17 -79.13 4.48
CA ASN A 4 40.21 -78.11 4.56
C ASN A 4 39.61 -76.82 5.16
N ARG A 5 40.00 -76.50 6.40
CA ARG A 5 39.45 -75.40 7.21
C ARG A 5 39.52 -74.03 6.50
N ILE A 6 40.45 -73.86 5.56
CA ILE A 6 40.60 -72.63 4.77
C ILE A 6 39.37 -72.38 3.88
N TRP A 7 38.82 -73.42 3.25
CA TRP A 7 37.64 -73.28 2.38
C TRP A 7 36.36 -73.02 3.17
N LEU A 8 36.25 -73.58 4.39
CA LEU A 8 35.14 -73.30 5.32
C LEU A 8 35.15 -71.86 5.82
N ILE A 9 36.33 -71.32 6.15
CA ILE A 9 36.49 -69.91 6.57
C ILE A 9 36.24 -68.97 5.40
N ALA A 10 36.75 -69.26 4.21
CA ALA A 10 36.49 -68.46 3.01
C ALA A 10 34.99 -68.43 2.66
N ALA A 11 34.29 -69.58 2.74
CA ALA A 11 32.86 -69.65 2.54
C ALA A 11 32.08 -68.87 3.63
N LEU A 12 32.48 -68.98 4.90
CA LEU A 12 31.86 -68.20 6.00
C LEU A 12 32.08 -66.69 5.84
N VAL A 13 33.27 -66.26 5.41
CA VAL A 13 33.55 -64.84 5.12
C VAL A 13 32.75 -64.37 3.91
N LEU A 14 32.62 -65.17 2.84
CA LEU A 14 31.79 -64.82 1.69
C LEU A 14 30.30 -64.76 2.04
N ILE A 15 29.79 -65.69 2.84
CA ILE A 15 28.40 -65.70 3.31
C ILE A 15 28.16 -64.54 4.29
N ALA A 16 29.08 -64.26 5.21
CA ALA A 16 28.97 -63.14 6.14
C ALA A 16 29.09 -61.78 5.42
N SER A 17 29.96 -61.68 4.41
CA SER A 17 30.10 -60.49 3.58
C SER A 17 28.88 -60.29 2.68
N ALA A 18 28.35 -61.35 2.07
CA ALA A 18 27.09 -61.31 1.32
C ALA A 18 25.88 -61.01 2.21
N TYR A 19 25.84 -61.52 3.44
CA TYR A 19 24.80 -61.23 4.43
C TYR A 19 24.92 -59.78 4.94
N TYR A 20 26.14 -59.28 5.14
CA TYR A 20 26.38 -57.89 5.48
C TYR A 20 25.95 -56.95 4.35
N GLU A 21 26.35 -57.23 3.11
CA GLU A 21 25.95 -56.52 1.90
C GLU A 21 24.42 -56.53 1.68
N ALA A 22 23.76 -57.67 1.88
CA ALA A 22 22.33 -57.83 1.58
C ALA A 22 21.38 -57.44 2.71
N ARG A 23 21.80 -57.50 3.99
CA ARG A 23 20.90 -57.32 5.14
C ARG A 23 21.36 -56.33 6.22
N LEU A 24 22.64 -55.94 6.29
CA LEU A 24 23.14 -55.07 7.36
C LEU A 24 23.73 -53.74 6.87
N LYS A 25 24.12 -53.63 5.59
CA LYS A 25 24.63 -52.39 4.98
C LYS A 25 23.52 -51.33 4.98
N PRO A 26 23.75 -50.12 5.53
CA PRO A 26 22.80 -49.02 5.45
C PRO A 26 22.43 -48.78 3.99
N GLN A 27 21.13 -48.81 3.67
CA GLN A 27 20.66 -48.57 2.31
C GLN A 27 20.24 -47.11 2.17
N SER A 28 20.80 -46.41 1.19
CA SER A 28 20.40 -45.05 0.83
C SER A 28 18.98 -45.01 0.26
N ARG A 29 18.54 -46.10 -0.41
CA ARG A 29 17.30 -46.16 -1.17
C ARG A 29 16.03 -45.88 -0.34
N PRO A 30 15.79 -46.50 0.82
CA PRO A 30 14.63 -46.16 1.65
C PRO A 30 14.63 -44.69 2.10
N LEU A 31 15.81 -44.13 2.40
CA LEU A 31 15.96 -42.73 2.79
C LEU A 31 15.67 -41.79 1.61
N TYR A 32 16.14 -42.13 0.41
CA TYR A 32 15.85 -41.41 -0.82
C TYR A 32 14.36 -41.45 -1.19
N GLU A 33 13.72 -42.62 -1.09
CA GLU A 33 12.28 -42.77 -1.37
C GLU A 33 11.42 -41.99 -0.35
N SER A 34 11.81 -42.00 0.93
CA SER A 34 11.18 -41.17 1.97
C SER A 34 11.34 -39.68 1.66
N ALA A 35 12.57 -39.26 1.36
CA ALA A 35 12.87 -37.87 1.02
C ALA A 35 12.10 -37.39 -0.21
N LEU A 36 11.95 -38.24 -1.24
CA LEU A 36 11.19 -37.92 -2.44
C LEU A 36 9.69 -37.74 -2.13
N ASN A 37 9.14 -38.53 -1.21
CA ASN A 37 7.76 -38.35 -0.74
C ASN A 37 7.61 -37.05 0.06
N SER A 38 8.54 -36.76 0.98
CA SER A 38 8.59 -35.49 1.73
C SER A 38 8.67 -34.28 0.77
N TYR A 39 9.49 -34.37 -0.29
CA TYR A 39 9.59 -33.34 -1.32
C TYR A 39 8.26 -33.10 -2.05
N ARG A 40 7.56 -34.18 -2.45
CA ARG A 40 6.27 -34.11 -3.15
C ARG A 40 5.16 -33.51 -2.28
N GLN A 41 5.29 -33.60 -0.96
CA GLN A 41 4.36 -33.01 0.01
C GLN A 41 4.71 -31.55 0.35
N GLY A 42 5.79 -30.99 -0.22
CA GLY A 42 6.25 -29.62 0.08
C GLY A 42 7.06 -29.49 1.37
N ASN A 43 7.35 -30.60 2.06
CA ASN A 43 8.13 -30.61 3.31
C ASN A 43 9.63 -30.64 3.00
N HIS A 44 10.15 -29.52 2.48
CA HIS A 44 11.51 -29.43 1.95
C HIS A 44 12.61 -29.60 3.00
N ASP A 45 12.43 -29.06 4.22
CA ASP A 45 13.41 -29.25 5.31
C ASP A 45 13.48 -30.71 5.76
N LEU A 46 12.34 -31.40 5.84
CA LEU A 46 12.30 -32.83 6.19
C LEU A 46 12.94 -33.69 5.09
N SER A 47 12.63 -33.40 3.83
CA SER A 47 13.25 -34.05 2.67
C SER A 47 14.76 -33.88 2.69
N LEU A 48 15.26 -32.67 2.98
CA LEU A 48 16.69 -32.40 3.04
C LEU A 48 17.39 -33.16 4.18
N LEU A 49 16.77 -33.25 5.36
CA LEU A 49 17.29 -34.03 6.49
C LEU A 49 17.44 -35.52 6.14
N GLU A 50 16.46 -36.10 5.44
CA GLU A 50 16.51 -37.49 4.99
C GLU A 50 17.58 -37.70 3.90
N LEU A 51 17.74 -36.72 3.00
CA LEU A 51 18.77 -36.74 1.96
C LEU A 51 20.18 -36.60 2.51
N GLU A 52 20.40 -35.78 3.54
CA GLU A 52 21.70 -35.68 4.22
C GLU A 52 22.13 -37.04 4.79
N ARG A 53 21.19 -37.80 5.37
CA ARG A 53 21.44 -39.17 5.83
C ARG A 53 21.73 -40.13 4.68
N ALA A 54 21.00 -40.02 3.57
CA ALA A 54 21.23 -40.84 2.37
C ALA A 54 22.60 -40.52 1.73
N TYR A 55 22.99 -39.24 1.73
CA TYR A 55 24.23 -38.73 1.17
C TYR A 55 25.47 -39.22 1.94
N VAL A 56 25.38 -39.41 3.26
CA VAL A 56 26.45 -40.04 4.06
C VAL A 56 26.74 -41.47 3.58
N ILE A 57 25.72 -42.19 3.10
CA ILE A 57 25.83 -43.58 2.63
C ILE A 57 26.34 -43.62 1.18
N GLU A 58 25.79 -42.77 0.30
CA GLU A 58 26.13 -42.70 -1.13
C GLU A 58 26.45 -41.26 -1.60
N PRO A 59 27.63 -40.72 -1.27
CA PRO A 59 27.96 -39.30 -1.51
C PRO A 59 28.14 -38.91 -2.97
N ASN A 60 28.25 -39.89 -3.88
CA ASN A 60 28.37 -39.67 -5.33
C ASN A 60 27.11 -40.08 -6.09
N SER A 61 26.00 -40.39 -5.40
CA SER A 61 24.73 -40.66 -6.06
C SER A 61 24.19 -39.37 -6.67
N THR A 62 24.14 -39.32 -8.00
CA THR A 62 23.63 -38.17 -8.75
C THR A 62 22.16 -37.89 -8.43
N ALA A 63 21.36 -38.93 -8.17
CA ALA A 63 19.96 -38.80 -7.77
C ALA A 63 19.79 -38.07 -6.43
N ILE A 64 20.63 -38.39 -5.43
CA ILE A 64 20.62 -37.73 -4.12
C ILE A 64 21.04 -36.27 -4.26
N LEU A 65 22.16 -36.02 -4.96
CA LEU A 65 22.67 -34.66 -5.18
C LEU A 65 21.64 -33.77 -5.91
N VAL A 66 20.99 -34.27 -6.95
CA VAL A 66 19.94 -33.53 -7.67
C VAL A 66 18.76 -33.21 -6.75
N LEU A 67 18.25 -34.17 -5.98
CA LEU A 67 17.11 -33.93 -5.10
C LEU A 67 17.46 -33.00 -3.93
N MET A 68 18.70 -33.03 -3.43
CA MET A 68 19.20 -32.03 -2.47
C MET A 68 19.22 -30.64 -3.09
N GLY A 69 19.73 -30.51 -4.32
CA GLY A 69 19.72 -29.26 -5.06
C GLY A 69 18.33 -28.67 -5.24
N TRP A 70 17.33 -29.50 -5.58
CA TRP A 70 15.93 -29.06 -5.72
C TRP A 70 15.31 -28.60 -4.40
N ASN A 71 15.57 -29.31 -3.29
CA ASN A 71 15.13 -28.87 -1.96
C ASN A 71 15.75 -27.54 -1.57
N GLN A 72 17.06 -27.40 -1.76
CA GLN A 72 17.79 -26.17 -1.45
C GLN A 72 17.33 -25.00 -2.32
N LEU A 73 17.03 -25.24 -3.59
CA LEU A 73 16.43 -24.24 -4.47
C LEU A 73 15.08 -23.76 -3.91
N LYS A 74 14.18 -24.68 -3.53
CA LYS A 74 12.88 -24.34 -2.92
C LYS A 74 12.99 -23.62 -1.58
N LEU A 75 14.04 -23.92 -0.82
CA LEU A 75 14.40 -23.23 0.43
C LEU A 75 15.19 -21.92 0.19
N ARG A 76 15.38 -21.50 -1.07
CA ARG A 76 16.17 -20.32 -1.47
C ARG A 76 17.62 -20.32 -0.99
N ARG A 77 18.19 -21.51 -0.72
CA ARG A 77 19.60 -21.73 -0.37
C ARG A 77 20.42 -21.90 -1.66
N TYR A 78 20.54 -20.80 -2.41
CA TYR A 78 21.05 -20.82 -3.78
C TYR A 78 22.48 -21.34 -3.91
N ASP A 79 23.39 -21.00 -3.00
CA ASP A 79 24.78 -21.47 -3.08
C ASP A 79 24.90 -22.98 -2.87
N ALA A 80 24.17 -23.53 -1.90
CA ALA A 80 24.13 -24.97 -1.65
C ALA A 80 23.49 -25.71 -2.84
N ALA A 81 22.41 -25.16 -3.42
CA ALA A 81 21.79 -25.70 -4.61
C ALA A 81 22.78 -25.70 -5.80
N ARG A 82 23.56 -24.62 -5.97
CA ARG A 82 24.61 -24.50 -6.99
C ARG A 82 25.64 -25.60 -6.85
N GLU A 83 26.11 -25.83 -5.63
CA GLU A 83 27.12 -26.85 -5.33
C GLU A 83 26.60 -28.25 -5.69
N ASN A 84 25.40 -28.60 -5.24
CA ASN A 84 24.81 -29.92 -5.45
C ASN A 84 24.50 -30.20 -6.92
N PHE A 85 23.82 -29.27 -7.62
CA PHE A 85 23.58 -29.42 -9.06
C PHE A 85 24.89 -29.41 -9.86
N GLY A 86 25.82 -28.52 -9.53
CA GLY A 86 27.11 -28.43 -10.21
C GLY A 86 27.96 -29.69 -10.03
N ARG A 87 27.91 -30.32 -8.86
CA ARG A 87 28.58 -31.59 -8.61
C ARG A 87 27.92 -32.74 -9.34
N ALA A 88 26.59 -32.83 -9.33
CA ALA A 88 25.86 -33.84 -10.10
C ALA A 88 26.18 -33.76 -11.60
N ALA A 89 26.23 -32.56 -12.16
CA ALA A 89 26.60 -32.31 -13.56
C ALA A 89 28.08 -32.64 -13.88
N ARG A 90 29.00 -32.56 -12.90
CA ARG A 90 30.39 -33.02 -13.08
C ARG A 90 30.52 -34.54 -13.03
N LEU A 91 29.73 -35.20 -12.18
CA LEU A 91 29.73 -36.66 -12.05
C LEU A 91 29.09 -37.34 -13.26
N ASP A 92 28.03 -36.75 -13.79
CA ASP A 92 27.39 -37.18 -15.03
C ASP A 92 27.10 -35.96 -15.92
N PRO A 93 28.00 -35.64 -16.87
CA PRO A 93 27.80 -34.56 -17.83
C PRO A 93 26.60 -34.76 -18.77
N GLY A 94 26.02 -35.96 -18.85
CA GLY A 94 24.78 -36.25 -19.58
C GLY A 94 23.51 -36.05 -18.75
N LEU A 95 23.63 -35.82 -17.44
CA LEU A 95 22.49 -35.77 -16.52
C LEU A 95 21.64 -34.52 -16.72
N VAL A 96 20.47 -34.73 -17.30
CA VAL A 96 19.49 -33.71 -17.68
C VAL A 96 19.03 -32.89 -16.46
N GLU A 97 18.69 -33.57 -15.37
CA GLU A 97 18.11 -32.96 -14.18
C GLU A 97 19.08 -32.02 -13.45
N ALA A 98 20.38 -32.32 -13.48
CA ALA A 98 21.40 -31.46 -12.89
C ALA A 98 21.60 -30.17 -13.69
N LYS A 99 21.61 -30.26 -15.02
CA LYS A 99 21.67 -29.09 -15.91
C LYS A 99 20.43 -28.21 -15.77
N LEU A 100 19.24 -28.81 -15.74
CA LEU A 100 17.99 -28.09 -15.48
C LEU A 100 18.00 -27.40 -14.12
N GLY A 101 18.48 -28.09 -13.08
CA GLY A 101 18.63 -27.51 -11.74
C GLY A 101 19.49 -26.24 -11.75
N LEU A 102 20.62 -26.24 -12.49
CA LEU A 102 21.46 -25.04 -12.65
C LEU A 102 20.75 -23.92 -13.42
N VAL A 103 19.96 -24.26 -14.45
CA VAL A 103 19.16 -23.28 -15.21
C VAL A 103 18.11 -22.62 -14.31
N TYR A 104 17.28 -23.41 -13.62
CA TYR A 104 16.27 -22.89 -12.68
C TYR A 104 16.89 -22.14 -11.51
N LEU A 105 18.06 -22.56 -11.04
CA LEU A 105 18.82 -21.81 -10.04
C LEU A 105 19.24 -20.43 -10.53
N GLY A 106 19.70 -20.30 -11.78
CA GLY A 106 20.01 -18.99 -12.36
C GLY A 106 18.77 -18.11 -12.45
N ILE A 107 17.64 -18.69 -12.87
CA ILE A 107 16.34 -18.01 -12.96
C ILE A 107 15.88 -17.52 -11.58
N GLU A 108 15.89 -18.39 -10.55
CA GLU A 108 15.36 -18.03 -9.22
C GLU A 108 16.34 -17.19 -8.37
N SER A 109 17.65 -17.33 -8.56
CA SER A 109 18.64 -16.57 -7.77
C SER A 109 18.87 -15.15 -8.29
N GLY A 110 18.63 -14.89 -9.58
CA GLY A 110 18.87 -13.60 -10.23
C GLY A 110 20.34 -13.15 -10.24
N GLN A 111 21.27 -13.96 -9.72
CA GLN A 111 22.69 -13.64 -9.52
C GLN A 111 23.61 -14.34 -10.52
N THR A 112 23.10 -15.33 -11.25
CA THR A 112 23.89 -16.09 -12.23
C THR A 112 23.27 -15.89 -13.61
N PRO A 113 23.96 -15.23 -14.56
CA PRO A 113 23.51 -15.19 -15.94
C PRO A 113 23.64 -16.60 -16.51
N VAL A 114 22.56 -17.38 -16.46
CA VAL A 114 22.42 -18.54 -17.34
C VAL A 114 22.36 -17.97 -18.75
N ARG A 115 23.30 -18.36 -19.58
CA ARG A 115 23.34 -17.89 -20.97
C ARG A 115 22.19 -18.53 -21.71
N LEU A 116 21.37 -17.73 -22.36
CA LEU A 116 20.28 -18.23 -23.20
C LEU A 116 20.82 -19.21 -24.27
N GLU A 117 22.07 -19.01 -24.67
CA GLU A 117 22.82 -19.87 -25.57
C GLU A 117 22.99 -21.30 -25.05
N ASP A 118 23.16 -21.50 -23.74
CA ASP A 118 23.38 -22.83 -23.16
C ASP A 118 22.10 -23.67 -23.27
N ILE A 119 20.94 -23.07 -22.97
CA ILE A 119 19.64 -23.76 -23.09
C ILE A 119 19.22 -23.92 -24.56
N ARG A 120 19.57 -22.97 -25.44
CA ARG A 120 19.36 -23.10 -26.89
C ARG A 120 20.16 -24.27 -27.46
N THR A 121 21.42 -24.41 -27.07
CA THR A 121 22.28 -25.52 -27.49
C THR A 121 21.70 -26.88 -27.06
N LEU A 122 21.21 -26.99 -25.82
CA LEU A 122 20.56 -28.22 -25.34
C LEU A 122 19.27 -28.54 -26.12
N LEU A 123 18.48 -27.50 -26.45
CA LEU A 123 17.27 -27.67 -27.25
C LEU A 123 17.58 -28.03 -28.71
N GLU A 124 18.71 -27.58 -29.28
CA GLU A 124 19.17 -28.00 -30.60
C GLU A 124 19.59 -29.47 -30.63
N GLN A 125 20.26 -29.95 -29.57
CA GLN A 125 20.67 -31.35 -29.44
C GLN A 125 19.49 -32.29 -29.27
N GLU A 126 18.50 -31.92 -28.44
CA GLU A 126 17.30 -32.71 -28.21
C GLU A 126 16.00 -31.88 -28.38
N PRO A 127 15.58 -31.56 -29.61
CA PRO A 127 14.46 -30.65 -29.87
C PRO A 127 13.10 -31.12 -29.37
N ARG A 128 12.97 -32.42 -29.06
CA ARG A 128 11.73 -33.04 -28.58
C ARG A 128 11.71 -33.27 -27.06
N ASN A 129 12.80 -32.95 -26.36
CA ASN A 129 12.87 -33.09 -24.91
C ASN A 129 11.99 -32.03 -24.25
N ARG A 130 10.91 -32.45 -23.58
CA ARG A 130 9.90 -31.55 -23.01
C ARG A 130 10.43 -30.73 -21.84
N ASP A 131 11.41 -31.23 -21.09
CA ASP A 131 12.03 -30.48 -20.00
C ASP A 131 12.91 -29.34 -20.54
N TYR A 132 13.66 -29.58 -21.62
CA TYR A 132 14.41 -28.52 -22.30
C TYR A 132 13.49 -27.48 -22.92
N GLN A 133 12.39 -27.89 -23.54
CA GLN A 133 11.38 -26.96 -24.06
C GLN A 133 10.80 -26.09 -22.95
N LEU A 134 10.45 -26.67 -21.79
CA LEU A 134 9.91 -25.93 -20.65
C LEU A 134 10.91 -24.92 -20.09
N ALA A 135 12.15 -25.34 -19.87
CA ALA A 135 13.21 -24.49 -19.34
C ALA A 135 13.57 -23.37 -20.31
N ALA A 136 13.67 -23.68 -21.61
CA ALA A 136 13.89 -22.68 -22.66
C ALA A 136 12.75 -21.66 -22.70
N ALA A 137 11.49 -22.11 -22.71
CA ALA A 137 10.32 -21.22 -22.73
C ALA A 137 10.27 -20.30 -21.49
N THR A 138 10.52 -20.85 -20.30
CA THR A 138 10.56 -20.09 -19.06
C THR A 138 11.68 -19.04 -19.07
N MET A 139 12.87 -19.42 -19.55
CA MET A 139 14.01 -18.50 -19.66
C MET A 139 13.76 -17.40 -20.69
N LEU A 140 13.22 -17.75 -21.86
CA LEU A 140 12.85 -16.81 -22.91
C LEU A 140 11.84 -15.77 -22.41
N ARG A 141 10.83 -16.21 -21.62
CA ARG A 141 9.87 -15.30 -20.96
C ARG A 141 10.59 -14.35 -20.00
N GLN A 142 11.54 -14.84 -19.20
CA GLN A 142 12.28 -14.05 -18.22
C GLN A 142 13.19 -12.98 -18.89
N VAL A 143 13.83 -13.31 -20.00
CA VAL A 143 14.72 -12.39 -20.72
C VAL A 143 13.99 -11.47 -21.72
N GLY A 144 12.66 -11.56 -21.79
CA GLY A 144 11.84 -10.68 -22.64
C GLY A 144 11.64 -11.14 -24.08
N GLN A 145 12.05 -12.37 -24.42
CA GLN A 145 11.73 -13.00 -25.71
C GLN A 145 10.40 -13.76 -25.60
N THR A 146 9.38 -13.03 -25.15
CA THR A 146 8.08 -13.56 -24.71
C THR A 146 7.31 -14.22 -25.86
N ARG A 147 7.47 -13.76 -27.11
CA ARG A 147 6.90 -14.43 -28.31
C ARG A 147 7.51 -15.79 -28.58
N GLU A 148 8.84 -15.91 -28.50
CA GLU A 148 9.52 -17.21 -28.65
C GLU A 148 9.12 -18.17 -27.52
N ALA A 149 9.04 -17.66 -26.29
CA ALA A 149 8.55 -18.41 -25.15
C ALA A 149 7.14 -18.98 -25.40
N ALA A 150 6.21 -18.12 -25.86
CA ALA A 150 4.86 -18.54 -26.19
C ALA A 150 4.85 -19.62 -27.28
N ALA A 151 5.65 -19.48 -28.34
CA ALA A 151 5.74 -20.46 -29.41
C ALA A 151 6.22 -21.84 -28.91
N LEU A 152 7.15 -21.87 -27.95
CA LEU A 152 7.58 -23.12 -27.31
C LEU A 152 6.48 -23.72 -26.42
N PHE A 153 5.85 -22.91 -25.57
CA PHE A 153 4.70 -23.37 -24.77
C PHE A 153 3.58 -23.94 -25.65
N TYR A 154 3.30 -23.32 -26.80
CA TYR A 154 2.31 -23.82 -27.75
C TYR A 154 2.59 -25.24 -28.24
N ARG A 155 3.85 -25.55 -28.56
CA ARG A 155 4.26 -26.88 -29.01
C ARG A 155 4.09 -27.96 -27.93
N MET A 156 4.06 -27.54 -26.67
CA MET A 156 3.95 -28.42 -25.51
C MET A 156 2.50 -28.71 -25.09
N LEU A 157 1.51 -27.99 -25.62
CA LEU A 157 0.10 -28.18 -25.27
C LEU A 157 -0.34 -29.64 -25.41
N GLY A 158 -1.16 -30.10 -24.46
CA GLY A 158 -1.58 -31.48 -24.33
C GLY A 158 -2.22 -31.75 -22.97
N ARG A 159 -2.56 -33.01 -22.68
CA ARG A 159 -3.19 -33.42 -21.41
C ARG A 159 -2.19 -33.87 -20.33
N ASP A 160 -0.90 -33.90 -20.65
CA ASP A 160 0.13 -34.31 -19.70
C ASP A 160 0.59 -33.13 -18.82
N ARG A 161 1.51 -33.41 -17.87
CA ARG A 161 2.01 -32.39 -16.94
C ARG A 161 2.60 -31.16 -17.64
N TYR A 162 3.26 -31.36 -18.78
CA TYR A 162 3.87 -30.28 -19.55
C TYR A 162 2.83 -29.44 -20.26
N GLY A 163 1.81 -30.06 -20.85
CA GLY A 163 0.69 -29.37 -21.47
C GLY A 163 -0.10 -28.50 -20.49
N VAL A 164 -0.29 -28.97 -19.26
CA VAL A 164 -0.94 -28.18 -18.19
C VAL A 164 -0.08 -26.97 -17.80
N LEU A 165 1.22 -27.15 -17.58
CA LEU A 165 2.14 -26.04 -17.25
C LEU A 165 2.26 -25.02 -18.40
N ALA A 166 2.32 -25.51 -19.64
CA ALA A 166 2.39 -24.68 -20.83
C ALA A 166 1.10 -23.86 -21.02
N ARG A 167 -0.06 -24.50 -20.85
CA ARG A 167 -1.36 -23.81 -20.89
C ARG A 167 -1.44 -22.72 -19.83
N LYS A 168 -1.04 -23.02 -18.58
CA LYS A 168 -1.03 -22.04 -17.49
C LYS A 168 -0.15 -20.83 -17.83
N ASN A 169 1.08 -21.05 -18.29
CA ASN A 169 1.99 -19.95 -18.67
C ASN A 169 1.41 -19.11 -19.81
N LEU A 170 0.84 -19.75 -20.84
CA LEU A 170 0.21 -19.06 -21.95
C LEU A 170 -1.01 -18.24 -21.50
N GLU A 171 -1.86 -18.81 -20.62
CA GLU A 171 -3.00 -18.10 -20.07
C GLU A 171 -2.58 -16.88 -19.25
N GLU A 172 -1.56 -17.01 -18.40
CA GLU A 172 -0.96 -15.88 -17.66
C GLU A 172 -0.41 -14.81 -18.62
N MET A 173 0.36 -15.23 -19.63
CA MET A 173 0.99 -14.32 -20.60
C MET A 173 -0.04 -13.53 -21.44
N TYR A 174 -1.19 -14.11 -21.76
CA TYR A 174 -2.22 -13.47 -22.60
C TYR A 174 -3.41 -12.89 -21.80
N GLY A 175 -3.40 -13.02 -20.47
CA GLY A 175 -4.51 -12.63 -19.58
C GLY A 175 -5.80 -13.40 -19.89
N LEU A 176 -5.71 -14.72 -19.96
CA LEU A 176 -6.80 -15.65 -20.30
C LEU A 176 -7.19 -16.60 -19.16
N GLU A 177 -6.65 -16.36 -17.97
CA GLU A 177 -6.91 -17.17 -16.80
C GLU A 177 -8.42 -17.29 -16.55
N ARG A 178 -8.91 -18.52 -16.43
CA ARG A 178 -10.33 -18.89 -16.21
C ARG A 178 -11.31 -18.58 -17.35
N LEU A 179 -10.89 -17.93 -18.42
CA LEU A 179 -11.76 -17.56 -19.54
C LEU A 179 -12.14 -18.70 -20.48
N ASN A 180 -11.47 -19.86 -20.40
CA ASN A 180 -11.67 -21.01 -21.28
C ASN A 180 -11.65 -20.66 -22.79
N GLU A 181 -10.94 -19.59 -23.14
CA GLU A 181 -10.80 -19.12 -24.52
C GLU A 181 -9.66 -19.82 -25.27
N GLU A 182 -9.71 -19.74 -26.60
CA GLU A 182 -8.60 -20.17 -27.44
C GLU A 182 -7.40 -19.25 -27.22
N ILE A 183 -6.23 -19.84 -26.98
CA ILE A 183 -5.01 -19.10 -26.75
C ILE A 183 -4.49 -18.59 -28.12
N PRO A 184 -4.20 -17.28 -28.29
CA PRO A 184 -3.76 -16.71 -29.58
C PRO A 184 -2.39 -17.20 -30.03
N ARG A 185 -2.26 -17.74 -31.26
CA ARG A 185 -0.98 -18.26 -31.79
C ARG A 185 0.16 -17.24 -31.92
N GLY A 186 -0.13 -15.96 -31.66
CA GLY A 186 0.81 -14.85 -31.66
C GLY A 186 0.03 -13.54 -31.60
N LEU A 187 0.76 -12.44 -31.72
CA LEU A 187 0.16 -11.12 -31.93
C LEU A 187 -0.38 -11.02 -33.36
N ALA A 188 -1.52 -10.35 -33.53
CA ALA A 188 -2.12 -10.17 -34.84
C ALA A 188 -1.17 -9.40 -35.77
N PRO A 189 -1.16 -9.66 -37.09
CA PRO A 189 -0.40 -8.84 -38.02
C PRO A 189 -0.75 -7.36 -37.89
N LEU A 190 0.26 -6.51 -37.84
CA LEU A 190 0.08 -5.06 -37.74
C LEU A 190 -0.62 -4.55 -39.01
N SER A 191 -1.81 -3.98 -38.84
CA SER A 191 -2.52 -3.26 -39.89
C SER A 191 -2.28 -1.77 -39.72
N ARG A 192 -1.46 -1.19 -40.60
CA ARG A 192 -1.17 0.25 -40.60
C ARG A 192 -2.14 0.96 -41.55
N PRO A 193 -3.04 1.83 -41.07
CA PRO A 193 -3.93 2.62 -41.93
C PRO A 193 -3.15 3.46 -42.95
N SER A 194 -3.71 3.66 -44.14
CA SER A 194 -3.09 4.50 -45.18
C SER A 194 -3.11 5.99 -44.83
N GLU A 195 -4.15 6.42 -44.11
CA GLU A 195 -4.34 7.79 -43.63
C GLU A 195 -4.11 7.86 -42.11
N LEU A 196 -3.59 8.99 -41.65
CA LEU A 196 -3.38 9.25 -40.23
C LEU A 196 -4.72 9.18 -39.47
N GLN A 197 -4.81 8.25 -38.51
CA GLN A 197 -5.99 8.13 -37.67
C GLN A 197 -5.84 8.97 -36.39
N VAL A 198 -6.89 9.74 -36.09
CA VAL A 198 -7.01 10.55 -34.88
C VAL A 198 -8.41 10.34 -34.34
N ASN A 199 -8.53 9.63 -33.22
CA ASN A 199 -9.81 9.32 -32.58
C ASN A 199 -10.21 10.36 -31.52
N PHE A 200 -9.20 10.97 -30.91
CA PHE A 200 -9.35 12.02 -29.90
C PHE A 200 -8.39 13.16 -30.23
N ARG A 201 -8.77 14.38 -29.84
CA ARG A 201 -7.86 15.53 -29.91
C ARG A 201 -8.06 16.47 -28.73
N ALA A 202 -6.98 17.11 -28.31
CA ALA A 202 -6.94 18.21 -27.37
C ALA A 202 -6.82 19.51 -28.17
N THR A 203 -7.88 20.32 -28.18
CA THR A 203 -7.91 21.56 -28.98
C THR A 203 -8.66 22.66 -28.25
N GLY A 204 -8.06 23.85 -28.24
CA GLY A 204 -8.53 24.95 -27.38
C GLY A 204 -8.63 24.48 -25.92
N PRO A 205 -9.73 24.77 -25.20
CA PRO A 205 -9.89 24.34 -23.82
C PRO A 205 -10.54 22.94 -23.65
N TYR A 206 -10.77 22.18 -24.72
CA TYR A 206 -11.57 20.94 -24.69
C TYR A 206 -10.82 19.70 -25.17
N PHE A 207 -11.22 18.54 -24.65
CA PHE A 207 -11.05 17.27 -25.34
C PHE A 207 -12.19 17.08 -26.33
N GLN A 208 -11.88 16.48 -27.48
CA GLN A 208 -12.87 16.11 -28.48
C GLN A 208 -12.70 14.67 -28.91
N ARG A 209 -13.81 13.99 -29.17
CA ARG A 209 -13.87 12.65 -29.74
C ARG A 209 -14.41 12.72 -31.16
N ARG A 210 -13.87 11.89 -32.04
CA ARG A 210 -14.35 11.75 -33.41
C ARG A 210 -15.67 10.96 -33.46
N SER A 211 -16.64 11.50 -34.18
CA SER A 211 -17.97 10.92 -34.41
C SER A 211 -18.28 11.00 -35.91
N GLY A 212 -17.92 9.94 -36.64
CA GLY A 212 -17.87 9.97 -38.10
C GLY A 212 -16.88 11.03 -38.62
N ASN A 213 -17.40 12.04 -39.33
CA ASN A 213 -16.62 13.17 -39.83
C ASN A 213 -16.67 14.41 -38.92
N ALA A 214 -17.43 14.35 -37.82
CA ALA A 214 -17.59 15.45 -36.87
C ALA A 214 -16.72 15.25 -35.62
N TRP A 215 -16.49 16.34 -34.88
CA TRP A 215 -15.83 16.36 -33.59
C TRP A 215 -16.83 16.78 -32.51
N GLU A 216 -16.91 16.00 -31.44
CA GLU A 216 -17.78 16.26 -30.29
C GLU A 216 -16.92 16.59 -29.07
N ASN A 217 -17.27 17.66 -28.34
CA ASN A 217 -16.61 17.96 -27.08
C ASN A 217 -16.90 16.87 -26.05
N VAL A 218 -15.89 16.50 -25.27
CA VAL A 218 -16.01 15.52 -24.19
C VAL A 218 -15.45 16.13 -22.92
N TYR A 219 -16.27 16.14 -21.87
CA TYR A 219 -15.84 16.46 -20.51
C TYR A 219 -15.53 15.18 -19.77
N LEU A 220 -14.34 15.11 -19.16
CA LEU A 220 -13.88 13.87 -18.52
C LEU A 220 -14.33 13.83 -17.06
N HIS A 221 -15.01 12.76 -16.67
CA HIS A 221 -15.35 12.48 -15.28
C HIS A 221 -15.16 10.99 -15.02
N GLY A 222 -14.30 10.68 -14.05
CA GLY A 222 -13.79 9.34 -13.93
C GLY A 222 -13.03 9.06 -12.64
N VAL A 223 -12.35 7.92 -12.64
CA VAL A 223 -11.57 7.44 -11.50
C VAL A 223 -10.18 6.97 -11.93
N ASN A 224 -9.21 7.12 -11.05
CA ASN A 224 -7.91 6.45 -11.16
C ASN A 224 -8.07 4.99 -10.73
N LEU A 225 -7.41 4.07 -11.44
CA LEU A 225 -7.42 2.66 -11.10
C LEU A 225 -6.05 2.21 -10.60
N GLY A 226 -6.06 1.71 -9.36
CA GLY A 226 -4.89 1.17 -8.69
C GLY A 226 -4.44 -0.18 -9.22
N PRO A 227 -3.14 -0.50 -9.11
CA PRO A 227 -2.62 -1.79 -9.55
C PRO A 227 -2.92 -2.91 -8.57
N ALA A 228 -3.08 -2.66 -7.26
CA ALA A 228 -3.10 -3.73 -6.25
C ALA A 228 -4.31 -3.70 -5.32
N VAL A 229 -4.80 -4.89 -4.99
CA VAL A 229 -5.83 -5.17 -3.98
C VAL A 229 -5.18 -5.44 -2.59
N PRO A 230 -5.93 -5.49 -1.48
CA PRO A 230 -5.38 -5.83 -0.17
C PRO A 230 -4.54 -7.10 -0.16
N GLY A 231 -3.45 -7.10 0.59
CA GLY A 231 -2.55 -8.24 0.65
C GLY A 231 -1.67 -8.43 -0.59
N LYS A 232 -1.73 -7.54 -1.58
CA LYS A 232 -0.91 -7.58 -2.81
C LYS A 232 -0.04 -6.34 -2.97
N THR A 233 1.14 -6.53 -3.56
CA THR A 233 2.02 -5.42 -3.96
C THR A 233 1.59 -4.81 -5.29
N VAL A 234 2.14 -3.65 -5.64
CA VAL A 234 2.04 -3.05 -7.00
C VAL A 234 2.53 -4.02 -8.10
N SER A 235 3.39 -4.98 -7.74
CA SER A 235 3.91 -6.00 -8.66
C SER A 235 3.00 -7.21 -8.81
N GLU A 236 1.91 -7.30 -8.04
CA GLU A 236 0.95 -8.41 -8.06
C GLU A 236 -0.47 -7.89 -8.35
N PRO A 237 -0.68 -7.26 -9.51
CA PRO A 237 -2.01 -6.80 -9.89
C PRO A 237 -3.00 -7.97 -10.08
N PRO A 238 -4.31 -7.69 -10.02
CA PRO A 238 -5.33 -8.61 -10.51
C PRO A 238 -4.99 -9.13 -11.92
N VAL A 239 -5.14 -10.42 -12.12
CA VAL A 239 -4.84 -11.09 -13.40
C VAL A 239 -6.09 -11.66 -14.07
N LEU A 240 -7.24 -11.57 -13.41
CA LEU A 240 -8.51 -12.08 -13.91
C LEU A 240 -9.29 -10.99 -14.65
N VAL A 241 -9.82 -11.35 -15.82
CA VAL A 241 -10.63 -10.44 -16.65
C VAL A 241 -11.96 -10.13 -15.97
N GLU A 242 -12.52 -11.10 -15.25
CA GLU A 242 -13.79 -10.96 -14.54
C GLU A 242 -13.70 -9.94 -13.41
N GLU A 243 -12.55 -9.82 -12.74
CA GLU A 243 -12.34 -8.83 -11.68
C GLU A 243 -12.36 -7.41 -12.25
N TYR A 244 -11.63 -7.18 -13.35
CA TYR A 244 -11.64 -5.88 -14.03
C TYR A 244 -12.99 -5.56 -14.67
N LEU A 245 -13.67 -6.54 -15.27
CA LEU A 245 -15.01 -6.35 -15.84
C LEU A 245 -16.00 -5.91 -14.75
N ALA A 246 -16.00 -6.58 -13.60
CA ALA A 246 -16.86 -6.19 -12.49
C ALA A 246 -16.57 -4.74 -12.04
N TRP A 247 -15.30 -4.33 -12.00
CA TRP A 247 -14.97 -2.93 -11.72
C TRP A 247 -15.46 -1.98 -12.81
N PHE A 248 -15.23 -2.28 -14.09
CA PHE A 248 -15.67 -1.42 -15.19
C PHE A 248 -17.18 -1.25 -15.27
N GLU A 249 -17.95 -2.32 -15.06
CA GLU A 249 -19.41 -2.25 -14.99
C GLU A 249 -19.86 -1.29 -13.88
N GLN A 250 -19.22 -1.36 -12.73
CA GLN A 250 -19.54 -0.53 -11.58
C GLN A 250 -19.05 0.93 -11.72
N ILE A 251 -17.90 1.14 -12.34
CA ILE A 251 -17.36 2.47 -12.69
C ILE A 251 -18.29 3.13 -13.73
N ALA A 252 -18.73 2.39 -14.74
CA ALA A 252 -19.71 2.88 -15.70
C ALA A 252 -21.06 3.19 -15.02
N ALA A 253 -21.50 2.35 -14.08
CA ALA A 253 -22.71 2.59 -13.29
C ALA A 253 -22.60 3.83 -12.36
N LEU A 254 -21.39 4.21 -11.94
CA LEU A 254 -21.14 5.50 -11.25
C LEU A 254 -21.46 6.69 -12.17
N GLY A 255 -21.59 6.46 -13.47
CA GLY A 255 -21.71 7.49 -14.49
C GLY A 255 -20.35 8.02 -14.92
N ALA A 256 -19.25 7.29 -14.69
CA ALA A 256 -17.94 7.67 -15.22
C ALA A 256 -17.87 7.42 -16.73
N ASN A 257 -17.10 8.24 -17.44
CA ASN A 257 -16.76 8.00 -18.85
C ASN A 257 -15.26 7.73 -19.06
N THR A 258 -14.43 7.88 -18.02
CA THR A 258 -12.98 7.78 -18.12
C THR A 258 -12.39 6.99 -16.96
N VAL A 259 -11.36 6.19 -17.25
CA VAL A 259 -10.49 5.54 -16.27
C VAL A 259 -9.05 5.91 -16.59
N ARG A 260 -8.26 6.24 -15.57
CA ARG A 260 -6.80 6.39 -15.70
C ARG A 260 -6.09 5.20 -15.09
N ALA A 261 -5.22 4.56 -15.86
CA ALA A 261 -4.27 3.58 -15.34
C ALA A 261 -2.94 4.31 -15.07
N SER A 262 -2.49 4.30 -13.81
CA SER A 262 -1.27 5.02 -13.38
C SER A 262 0.04 4.35 -13.83
N THR A 263 -0.05 3.13 -14.35
CA THR A 263 1.04 2.33 -14.92
C THR A 263 0.45 1.33 -15.92
N LEU A 264 1.28 0.49 -16.55
CA LEU A 264 0.80 -0.64 -17.34
C LEU A 264 0.26 -1.73 -16.42
N LEU A 265 -1.00 -2.10 -16.64
CA LEU A 265 -1.69 -3.20 -15.96
C LEU A 265 -1.59 -4.49 -16.78
N PRO A 266 -1.88 -5.68 -16.23
CA PRO A 266 -1.78 -6.94 -16.95
C PRO A 266 -2.65 -7.02 -18.22
N PRO A 267 -2.38 -7.95 -19.16
CA PRO A 267 -3.18 -8.12 -20.37
C PRO A 267 -4.68 -8.29 -20.11
N ALA A 268 -5.06 -8.87 -18.97
CA ALA A 268 -6.44 -9.02 -18.53
C ALA A 268 -7.20 -7.69 -18.41
N PHE A 269 -6.54 -6.60 -17.98
CA PHE A 269 -7.14 -5.27 -17.88
C PHE A 269 -7.60 -4.76 -19.25
N TYR A 270 -6.72 -4.81 -20.25
CA TYR A 270 -7.03 -4.31 -21.60
C TYR A 270 -8.10 -5.17 -22.29
N ARG A 271 -8.06 -6.48 -22.07
CA ARG A 271 -9.10 -7.41 -22.53
C ARG A 271 -10.45 -7.09 -21.90
N ALA A 272 -10.49 -6.84 -20.59
CA ALA A 272 -11.70 -6.43 -19.89
C ALA A 272 -12.23 -5.08 -20.39
N LEU A 273 -11.36 -4.10 -20.65
CA LEU A 273 -11.76 -2.78 -21.16
C LEU A 273 -12.44 -2.91 -22.53
N ARG A 274 -11.84 -3.67 -23.44
CA ARG A 274 -12.41 -3.94 -24.76
C ARG A 274 -13.79 -4.58 -24.65
N ARG A 275 -13.90 -5.65 -23.86
CA ARG A 275 -15.17 -6.36 -23.66
C ARG A 275 -16.26 -5.47 -23.08
N HIS A 276 -15.93 -4.68 -22.07
CA HIS A 276 -16.88 -3.73 -21.48
C HIS A 276 -17.42 -2.77 -22.55
N ASN A 277 -16.53 -2.19 -23.36
CA ASN A 277 -16.90 -1.20 -24.37
C ASN A 277 -17.66 -1.80 -25.57
N GLU A 278 -17.37 -3.03 -25.96
CA GLU A 278 -18.10 -3.78 -26.98
C GLU A 278 -19.50 -4.19 -26.49
N ASN A 279 -19.60 -4.66 -25.24
CA ASN A 279 -20.87 -5.11 -24.65
C ASN A 279 -21.78 -3.95 -24.21
N SER A 280 -21.20 -2.79 -23.87
CA SER A 280 -21.94 -1.64 -23.36
C SER A 280 -21.65 -0.34 -24.14
N PRO A 281 -22.04 -0.22 -25.43
CA PRO A 281 -21.70 0.94 -26.27
C PRO A 281 -22.21 2.30 -25.75
N GLN A 282 -23.26 2.30 -24.93
CA GLN A 282 -23.86 3.52 -24.36
C GLN A 282 -23.13 4.03 -23.12
N SER A 283 -22.28 3.20 -22.51
CA SER A 283 -21.53 3.51 -21.28
C SER A 283 -20.06 3.12 -21.44
N ARG A 284 -19.50 3.44 -22.61
CA ARG A 284 -18.08 3.22 -22.91
C ARG A 284 -17.21 3.99 -21.93
N LEU A 285 -16.13 3.36 -21.50
CA LEU A 285 -15.07 3.95 -20.72
C LEU A 285 -13.86 4.23 -21.61
N TYR A 286 -13.34 5.44 -21.51
CA TYR A 286 -12.11 5.86 -22.15
C TYR A 286 -10.92 5.70 -21.22
N LEU A 287 -9.78 5.31 -21.78
CA LEU A 287 -8.54 5.13 -21.05
C LEU A 287 -7.63 6.36 -21.22
N ILE A 288 -7.17 6.91 -20.10
CA ILE A 288 -5.93 7.69 -20.07
C ILE A 288 -4.83 6.77 -19.56
N GLN A 289 -3.87 6.45 -20.44
CA GLN A 289 -2.76 5.58 -20.08
C GLN A 289 -1.58 6.44 -19.60
N GLN A 290 -1.23 6.32 -18.33
CA GLN A 290 0.01 6.90 -17.84
C GLN A 290 1.20 5.99 -18.15
N VAL A 291 2.32 6.60 -18.51
CA VAL A 291 3.63 5.96 -18.62
C VAL A 291 4.46 6.43 -17.43
N TRP A 292 4.47 5.61 -16.37
CA TRP A 292 5.21 5.90 -15.15
C TRP A 292 6.73 5.78 -15.41
N LEU A 293 7.49 6.75 -14.93
CA LEU A 293 8.95 6.77 -15.06
C LEU A 293 9.58 6.75 -13.67
N ALA A 294 10.64 5.93 -13.51
CA ALA A 294 11.40 5.86 -12.27
C ALA A 294 12.17 7.17 -11.99
N GLU A 295 12.62 7.33 -10.74
CA GLU A 295 13.58 8.38 -10.41
C GLU A 295 14.98 8.03 -10.94
N PRO A 296 15.70 8.96 -11.57
CA PRO A 296 17.08 8.73 -11.97
C PRO A 296 18.01 8.77 -10.75
N ALA A 297 19.06 7.95 -10.75
CA ALA A 297 20.15 8.02 -9.79
C ALA A 297 21.48 8.00 -10.57
N PRO A 298 22.24 9.12 -10.63
CA PRO A 298 22.03 10.44 -9.99
C PRO A 298 20.81 11.20 -10.55
N LEU A 299 20.42 12.31 -9.90
CA LEU A 299 19.26 13.17 -10.25
C LEU A 299 19.45 13.98 -11.55
N ASP A 300 19.77 13.30 -12.65
CA ASP A 300 20.01 13.87 -13.98
C ASP A 300 19.18 13.10 -15.03
N LEU A 301 18.17 13.78 -15.59
CA LEU A 301 17.23 13.20 -16.55
C LEU A 301 17.88 12.94 -17.92
N PHE A 302 19.05 13.54 -18.18
CA PHE A 302 19.75 13.39 -19.45
C PHE A 302 20.76 12.24 -19.48
N GLN A 303 20.86 11.45 -18.41
CA GLN A 303 21.68 10.25 -18.39
C GLN A 303 21.29 9.31 -19.55
N PRO A 304 22.23 8.89 -20.43
CA PRO A 304 21.90 8.10 -21.61
C PRO A 304 21.12 6.81 -21.30
N GLY A 305 21.47 6.12 -20.21
CA GLY A 305 20.76 4.92 -19.76
C GLY A 305 19.32 5.21 -19.34
N PHE A 306 19.11 6.30 -18.60
CA PHE A 306 17.77 6.71 -18.15
C PHE A 306 16.89 7.17 -19.31
N GLN A 307 17.46 7.91 -20.27
CA GLN A 307 16.76 8.30 -21.49
C GLN A 307 16.32 7.09 -22.33
N ALA A 308 17.21 6.12 -22.52
CA ALA A 308 16.90 4.91 -23.25
C ALA A 308 15.76 4.13 -22.59
N VAL A 309 15.82 3.96 -21.26
CA VAL A 309 14.74 3.31 -20.49
C VAL A 309 13.43 4.08 -20.60
N SER A 310 13.45 5.41 -20.47
CA SER A 310 12.25 6.25 -20.56
C SER A 310 11.55 6.14 -21.92
N ARG A 311 12.33 6.14 -23.01
CA ARG A 311 11.81 5.91 -24.37
C ARG A 311 11.27 4.49 -24.54
N GLN A 312 11.92 3.49 -23.95
CA GLN A 312 11.47 2.11 -24.00
C GLN A 312 10.12 1.92 -23.29
N GLU A 313 9.91 2.55 -22.13
CA GLU A 313 8.61 2.53 -21.44
C GLU A 313 7.49 3.13 -22.30
N LEU A 314 7.76 4.23 -23.01
CA LEU A 314 6.81 4.86 -23.94
C LEU A 314 6.48 3.93 -25.11
N ALA A 315 7.49 3.32 -25.73
CA ALA A 315 7.31 2.36 -26.82
C ALA A 315 6.47 1.16 -26.36
N TRP A 316 6.74 0.61 -25.17
CA TRP A 316 5.95 -0.48 -24.60
C TRP A 316 4.50 -0.06 -24.34
N ALA A 317 4.26 1.11 -23.76
CA ALA A 317 2.89 1.57 -23.52
C ALA A 317 2.10 1.74 -24.82
N LEU A 318 2.72 2.31 -25.85
CA LEU A 318 2.14 2.44 -27.19
C LEU A 318 1.86 1.08 -27.83
N ASP A 319 2.79 0.14 -27.73
CA ASP A 319 2.62 -1.20 -28.29
C ASP A 319 1.51 -1.98 -27.58
N VAL A 320 1.42 -1.85 -26.24
CA VAL A 320 0.39 -2.49 -25.42
C VAL A 320 -1.01 -2.06 -25.84
N ILE A 321 -1.26 -0.75 -25.95
CA ILE A 321 -2.59 -0.25 -26.28
C ILE A 321 -2.99 -0.53 -27.74
N HIS A 322 -2.03 -0.74 -28.63
CA HIS A 322 -2.26 -1.14 -30.02
C HIS A 322 -2.31 -2.68 -30.21
N GLY A 323 -2.33 -3.47 -29.13
CA GLY A 323 -2.41 -4.92 -29.23
C GLY A 323 -1.16 -5.59 -29.83
N GLN A 324 0.00 -4.93 -29.72
CA GLN A 324 1.30 -5.38 -30.21
C GLN A 324 2.36 -5.49 -29.10
N GLY A 325 1.95 -5.34 -27.84
CA GLY A 325 2.84 -5.29 -26.69
C GLY A 325 3.51 -6.62 -26.37
N GLU A 326 4.82 -6.58 -26.21
CA GLU A 326 5.65 -7.68 -25.73
C GLU A 326 6.51 -7.17 -24.56
N LEU A 327 6.11 -7.51 -23.34
CA LEU A 327 6.76 -7.01 -22.14
C LEU A 327 7.55 -8.12 -21.44
N PRO A 328 8.81 -7.83 -21.02
CA PRO A 328 9.61 -8.74 -20.22
C PRO A 328 9.11 -8.82 -18.78
N VAL A 329 9.40 -9.94 -18.11
CA VAL A 329 9.21 -10.08 -16.67
C VAL A 329 10.17 -9.13 -15.94
N ARG A 330 9.61 -8.14 -15.23
CA ARG A 330 10.37 -7.20 -14.40
C ARG A 330 9.68 -7.02 -13.06
N ARG A 331 10.46 -7.03 -11.98
CA ARG A 331 9.94 -6.72 -10.65
C ARG A 331 9.27 -5.34 -10.67
N GLY A 332 8.09 -5.19 -10.05
CA GLY A 332 7.37 -3.92 -10.05
C GLY A 332 6.51 -3.63 -11.28
N HIS A 333 6.52 -4.48 -12.31
CA HIS A 333 5.89 -4.18 -13.60
C HIS A 333 5.05 -5.36 -14.08
N ALA A 334 3.97 -5.07 -14.81
CA ALA A 334 3.24 -6.09 -15.54
C ALA A 334 4.09 -6.63 -16.72
N ASP A 335 3.90 -7.91 -17.05
CA ASP A 335 4.55 -8.61 -18.17
C ASP A 335 3.52 -9.28 -19.10
N GLY A 336 4.00 -9.86 -20.19
CA GLY A 336 3.18 -10.72 -21.07
C GLY A 336 3.03 -10.21 -22.50
N LEU A 337 2.05 -10.79 -23.18
CA LEU A 337 1.70 -10.54 -24.58
C LEU A 337 0.33 -9.87 -24.65
N TYR A 338 0.33 -8.61 -25.08
CA TYR A 338 -0.86 -7.78 -25.16
C TYR A 338 -1.45 -7.89 -26.55
N ALA A 339 -2.27 -8.92 -26.75
CA ALA A 339 -2.85 -9.26 -28.07
C ALA A 339 -4.18 -8.54 -28.38
N VAL A 340 -4.61 -7.61 -27.51
CA VAL A 340 -5.89 -6.93 -27.63
C VAL A 340 -5.62 -5.45 -27.93
N ASP A 341 -5.99 -5.03 -29.14
CA ASP A 341 -5.99 -3.61 -29.50
C ASP A 341 -7.14 -2.90 -28.79
N VAL A 342 -6.81 -1.85 -28.03
CA VAL A 342 -7.74 -0.95 -27.35
C VAL A 342 -7.53 0.51 -27.78
N SER A 343 -6.72 0.76 -28.80
CA SER A 343 -6.30 2.10 -29.21
C SER A 343 -7.47 3.03 -29.56
N GLU A 344 -8.59 2.47 -30.01
CA GLU A 344 -9.85 3.20 -30.24
C GLU A 344 -10.48 3.77 -28.96
N TYR A 345 -10.16 3.20 -27.80
CA TYR A 345 -10.67 3.61 -26.48
C TYR A 345 -9.65 4.42 -25.68
N VAL A 346 -8.43 4.61 -26.18
CA VAL A 346 -7.40 5.41 -25.49
C VAL A 346 -7.54 6.88 -25.86
N LEU A 347 -7.98 7.68 -24.90
CA LEU A 347 -8.18 9.11 -25.06
C LEU A 347 -6.87 9.89 -25.12
N GLY A 348 -5.85 9.48 -24.37
CA GLY A 348 -4.57 10.18 -24.35
C GLY A 348 -3.52 9.49 -23.49
N LEU A 349 -2.28 9.98 -23.61
CA LEU A 349 -1.14 9.53 -22.81
C LEU A 349 -0.72 10.60 -21.82
N LEU A 350 -0.35 10.15 -20.61
CA LEU A 350 0.28 10.97 -19.58
C LEU A 350 1.69 10.46 -19.30
N ILE A 351 2.71 11.28 -19.55
CA ILE A 351 4.11 10.87 -19.41
C ILE A 351 4.67 11.32 -18.07
N GLY A 352 5.29 10.40 -17.33
CA GLY A 352 6.03 10.69 -16.10
C GLY A 352 5.29 10.33 -14.81
N ARG A 353 5.61 11.07 -13.75
CA ARG A 353 5.11 10.90 -12.38
C ARG A 353 4.89 12.26 -11.74
N ASP A 354 4.30 12.29 -10.55
CA ASP A 354 4.34 13.50 -9.71
C ASP A 354 5.82 13.73 -9.35
N TRP A 355 6.45 14.68 -10.03
CA TRP A 355 7.88 15.00 -9.88
C TRP A 355 8.07 15.84 -8.63
N GLU A 356 8.99 15.43 -7.75
CA GLU A 356 9.30 16.21 -6.56
C GLU A 356 10.17 17.44 -6.91
N PRO A 357 9.97 18.60 -6.26
CA PRO A 357 10.71 19.83 -6.54
C PRO A 357 12.23 19.68 -6.53
N HIS A 358 12.77 18.83 -5.64
CA HIS A 358 14.21 18.59 -5.58
C HIS A 358 14.76 17.91 -6.85
N ILE A 359 14.00 17.02 -7.50
CA ILE A 359 14.42 16.32 -8.72
C ILE A 359 14.51 17.33 -9.87
N VAL A 360 13.47 18.14 -10.04
CA VAL A 360 13.39 19.16 -11.10
C VAL A 360 14.50 20.19 -10.90
N SER A 361 14.69 20.66 -9.67
CA SER A 361 15.73 21.63 -9.32
C SER A 361 17.14 21.07 -9.59
N ALA A 362 17.44 19.85 -9.14
CA ALA A 362 18.74 19.22 -9.34
C ALA A 362 19.06 19.01 -10.83
N ASN A 363 18.09 18.51 -11.61
CA ASN A 363 18.27 18.33 -13.05
C ASN A 363 18.49 19.66 -13.77
N ASN A 364 17.73 20.70 -13.43
CA ASN A 364 17.86 22.03 -14.01
C ASN A 364 19.22 22.66 -13.70
N GLN A 365 19.71 22.51 -12.47
CA GLN A 365 21.03 23.00 -12.05
C GLN A 365 22.19 22.23 -12.72
N THR A 366 22.00 20.93 -12.96
CA THR A 366 23.00 20.08 -13.65
C THR A 366 23.08 20.41 -15.13
N ASN A 367 21.95 20.78 -15.75
CA ASN A 367 21.83 20.97 -17.19
C ASN A 367 21.34 22.37 -17.62
N PRO A 368 21.90 23.49 -17.11
CA PRO A 368 21.33 24.82 -17.30
C PRO A 368 21.30 25.30 -18.76
N GLN A 369 22.16 24.71 -19.61
CA GLN A 369 22.25 25.04 -21.04
C GLN A 369 21.22 24.28 -21.90
N ARG A 370 20.51 23.29 -21.36
CA ARG A 370 19.56 22.46 -22.10
C ARG A 370 18.13 23.00 -21.99
N SER A 371 17.95 24.30 -22.23
CA SER A 371 16.67 25.01 -22.04
C SER A 371 15.72 24.98 -23.25
N SER A 372 16.09 24.28 -24.33
CA SER A 372 15.31 24.19 -25.55
C SER A 372 15.36 22.78 -26.17
N TYR A 373 14.34 22.44 -26.95
CA TYR A 373 14.26 21.21 -27.73
C TYR A 373 13.46 21.48 -29.01
N ALA A 374 13.99 21.01 -30.14
CA ALA A 374 13.35 21.12 -31.45
C ALA A 374 12.97 19.72 -31.93
N GLY A 375 11.67 19.42 -31.93
CA GLY A 375 11.08 18.17 -32.41
C GLY A 375 10.22 18.36 -33.66
N ASN A 376 9.73 17.25 -34.23
CA ASN A 376 8.86 17.27 -35.41
C ASN A 376 7.39 17.56 -35.06
N TYR A 377 6.97 17.16 -33.86
CA TYR A 377 5.61 17.27 -33.33
C TYR A 377 5.54 18.22 -32.14
N VAL A 378 6.55 18.16 -31.25
CA VAL A 378 6.61 18.97 -30.03
C VAL A 378 7.96 19.65 -29.92
N SER A 379 7.94 20.96 -29.68
CA SER A 379 9.14 21.77 -29.46
C SER A 379 8.98 22.67 -28.23
N ILE A 380 10.11 23.13 -27.68
CA ILE A 380 10.17 24.19 -26.68
C ILE A 380 11.36 25.10 -27.00
N ILE A 381 11.11 26.39 -27.17
CA ILE A 381 12.14 27.37 -27.56
C ILE A 381 12.87 27.91 -26.33
N GLN A 382 12.14 28.14 -25.25
CA GLN A 382 12.66 28.71 -24.01
C GLN A 382 11.93 28.11 -22.81
N GLY A 383 12.61 27.23 -22.10
CA GLY A 383 12.14 26.63 -20.85
C GLY A 383 13.30 26.29 -19.92
N ASN A 384 13.10 25.33 -19.03
CA ASN A 384 14.15 24.74 -18.21
C ASN A 384 14.57 23.35 -18.75
N ALA A 385 15.62 22.77 -18.15
CA ALA A 385 16.18 21.51 -18.62
C ALA A 385 15.20 20.34 -18.52
N THR A 386 14.38 20.33 -17.47
CA THR A 386 13.34 19.31 -17.27
C THR A 386 12.23 19.43 -18.31
N GLU A 387 11.76 20.65 -18.59
CA GLU A 387 10.77 20.93 -19.64
C GLU A 387 11.29 20.52 -21.03
N ALA A 388 12.55 20.82 -21.36
CA ALA A 388 13.17 20.40 -22.63
C ALA A 388 13.26 18.88 -22.77
N TRP A 389 13.58 18.18 -21.68
CA TRP A 389 13.59 16.72 -21.66
C TRP A 389 12.19 16.13 -21.86
N LEU A 390 11.17 16.68 -21.18
CA LEU A 390 9.77 16.26 -21.33
C LEU A 390 9.24 16.51 -22.74
N ALA A 391 9.57 17.66 -23.35
CA ALA A 391 9.24 17.95 -24.75
C ALA A 391 9.81 16.88 -25.70
N GLY A 392 11.06 16.44 -25.45
CA GLY A 392 11.68 15.36 -26.22
C GLY A 392 11.03 13.98 -26.03
N LEU A 393 10.41 13.71 -24.88
CA LEU A 393 9.63 12.49 -24.66
C LEU A 393 8.26 12.55 -25.34
N LEU A 394 7.58 13.69 -25.31
CA LEU A 394 6.32 13.90 -26.02
C LEU A 394 6.52 13.76 -27.55
N ASP A 395 7.57 14.37 -28.09
CA ASP A 395 7.92 14.26 -29.52
C ASP A 395 8.25 12.81 -29.93
N TYR A 396 8.99 12.10 -29.08
CA TYR A 396 9.29 10.68 -29.30
C TYR A 396 8.01 9.83 -29.32
N ALA A 397 7.09 10.05 -28.38
CA ALA A 397 5.84 9.30 -28.31
C ALA A 397 4.99 9.51 -29.58
N ALA A 398 4.81 10.76 -30.02
CA ALA A 398 4.13 11.08 -31.27
C ALA A 398 4.81 10.43 -32.49
N SER A 399 6.13 10.56 -32.57
CA SER A 399 6.93 9.98 -33.67
C SER A 399 6.79 8.47 -33.75
N TYR A 400 6.92 7.77 -32.62
CA TYR A 400 6.82 6.32 -32.56
C TYR A 400 5.45 5.84 -33.01
N GLU A 401 4.38 6.46 -32.53
CA GLU A 401 3.02 6.05 -32.84
C GLU A 401 2.68 6.27 -34.33
N VAL A 402 3.05 7.43 -34.89
CA VAL A 402 2.82 7.72 -36.31
C VAL A 402 3.60 6.77 -37.21
N GLN A 403 4.87 6.54 -36.91
CA GLN A 403 5.73 5.69 -37.74
C GLN A 403 5.23 4.25 -37.76
N LYS A 404 4.94 3.68 -36.59
CA LYS A 404 4.55 2.27 -36.46
C LYS A 404 3.07 2.05 -36.78
N TYR A 405 2.17 2.87 -36.25
CA TYR A 405 0.72 2.64 -36.29
C TYR A 405 -0.05 3.60 -37.20
N ASN A 406 0.57 4.67 -37.69
CA ASN A 406 -0.10 5.77 -38.40
C ASN A 406 -1.32 6.31 -37.63
N GLN A 407 -1.19 6.41 -36.30
CA GLN A 407 -2.20 6.98 -35.42
C GLN A 407 -1.58 8.05 -34.52
N GLN A 408 -2.43 8.92 -33.99
CA GLN A 408 -2.08 9.89 -32.95
C GLN A 408 -3.21 10.03 -31.93
N ARG A 409 -2.83 10.50 -30.75
CA ARG A 409 -3.72 10.84 -29.65
C ARG A 409 -3.16 12.00 -28.82
N PRO A 410 -4.00 12.69 -28.03
CA PRO A 410 -3.59 13.72 -27.09
C PRO A 410 -2.43 13.28 -26.20
N LEU A 411 -1.44 14.15 -26.03
CA LEU A 411 -0.28 13.92 -25.17
C LEU A 411 -0.23 14.97 -24.06
N GLY A 412 0.14 14.54 -22.86
CA GLY A 412 0.36 15.39 -21.70
C GLY A 412 1.43 14.81 -20.78
N ILE A 413 1.82 15.58 -19.78
CA ILE A 413 2.73 15.13 -18.72
C ILE A 413 1.96 14.98 -17.40
N VAL A 414 2.51 14.17 -16.50
CA VAL A 414 2.05 14.16 -15.11
C VAL A 414 2.68 15.35 -14.39
N ASN A 415 1.83 16.21 -13.84
CA ASN A 415 2.22 17.37 -13.05
C ASN A 415 1.34 17.47 -11.79
N TRP A 416 1.71 18.33 -10.85
CA TRP A 416 0.98 18.50 -9.60
C TRP A 416 1.25 19.88 -9.00
N ALA A 417 0.40 20.28 -8.04
CA ALA A 417 0.36 21.67 -7.56
C ALA A 417 1.71 22.21 -7.05
N ALA A 418 2.59 21.38 -6.48
CA ALA A 418 3.90 21.86 -5.99
C ALA A 418 4.81 22.47 -7.07
N LEU A 419 4.58 22.11 -8.34
CA LEU A 419 5.33 22.56 -9.52
C LEU A 419 4.52 23.48 -10.43
N ASP A 420 3.38 23.99 -9.97
CA ASP A 420 2.54 24.86 -10.79
C ASP A 420 3.26 26.17 -11.16
N PRO A 421 2.86 26.82 -12.28
CA PRO A 421 3.56 28.01 -12.77
C PRO A 421 3.14 29.31 -12.08
N LEU A 422 2.25 29.26 -11.08
CA LEU A 422 1.78 30.44 -10.37
C LEU A 422 2.75 30.78 -9.23
N ALA A 423 2.85 32.06 -8.88
CA ALA A 423 3.62 32.48 -7.72
C ALA A 423 2.75 32.50 -6.47
N HIS A 424 3.23 31.93 -5.37
CA HIS A 424 2.49 31.82 -4.11
C HIS A 424 3.24 32.54 -2.96
N PRO A 425 3.00 33.84 -2.73
CA PRO A 425 3.69 34.62 -1.68
C PRO A 425 3.58 34.02 -0.27
N THR A 426 2.58 33.18 -0.02
CA THR A 426 2.36 32.51 1.27
C THR A 426 3.21 31.25 1.50
N GLU A 427 4.04 30.88 0.53
CA GLU A 427 4.92 29.71 0.58
C GLU A 427 6.37 30.15 0.38
N ALA A 428 7.13 30.30 1.47
CA ALA A 428 8.58 30.51 1.40
C ALA A 428 9.31 29.16 1.32
N ASN A 429 10.36 29.09 0.50
CA ASN A 429 11.29 27.96 0.49
C ASN A 429 12.25 28.03 1.70
N LEU A 430 12.96 26.93 1.99
CA LEU A 430 13.80 26.85 3.20
C LEU A 430 14.87 27.95 3.27
N LEU A 431 15.49 28.31 2.15
CA LEU A 431 16.51 29.36 2.11
C LEU A 431 15.90 30.75 2.38
N GLU A 432 14.70 31.01 1.87
CA GLU A 432 13.92 32.21 2.17
C GLU A 432 13.48 32.25 3.64
N GLU A 433 13.22 31.10 4.28
CA GLU A 433 12.87 31.04 5.71
C GLU A 433 14.04 31.44 6.63
N PHE A 434 15.30 31.19 6.23
CA PHE A 434 16.47 31.35 7.09
C PHE A 434 16.63 32.76 7.70
N PRO A 435 16.53 33.88 6.95
CA PRO A 435 16.61 35.22 7.52
C PRO A 435 15.53 35.48 8.58
N PHE A 436 14.30 35.03 8.36
CA PHE A 436 13.20 35.20 9.31
C PHE A 436 13.46 34.42 10.60
N ARG A 437 13.84 33.15 10.47
CA ARG A 437 14.11 32.26 11.60
C ARG A 437 15.32 32.72 12.43
N ARG A 438 16.39 33.20 11.78
CA ARG A 438 17.54 33.81 12.48
C ARG A 438 17.16 35.08 13.24
N ARG A 439 16.30 35.95 12.67
CA ARG A 439 15.81 37.16 13.36
C ARG A 439 14.98 36.83 14.60
N LEU A 440 14.30 35.69 14.62
CA LEU A 440 13.60 35.19 15.79
C LEU A 440 14.56 34.64 16.86
N GLY A 441 15.85 34.45 16.56
CA GLY A 441 16.84 33.88 17.49
C GLY A 441 17.01 32.36 17.33
N GLU A 442 16.43 31.75 16.29
CA GLU A 442 16.58 30.33 16.03
C GLU A 442 18.01 29.98 15.61
N ARG A 443 18.57 28.94 16.24
CA ARG A 443 19.87 28.38 15.86
C ARG A 443 19.66 27.31 14.79
N LEU A 444 19.84 27.72 13.54
CA LEU A 444 19.69 26.86 12.37
C LEU A 444 21.00 26.15 12.04
N THR A 445 20.93 24.86 11.79
CA THR A 445 21.98 24.11 11.07
C THR A 445 21.51 23.99 9.62
N PRO A 446 22.34 24.37 8.62
CA PRO A 446 22.00 24.11 7.23
C PRO A 446 21.74 22.61 7.02
N PRO A 447 20.80 22.26 6.14
CA PRO A 447 20.55 20.87 5.79
C PRO A 447 21.83 20.20 5.30
N GLY A 448 22.02 18.94 5.70
CA GLY A 448 23.16 18.14 5.26
C GLY A 448 23.05 17.81 3.75
N PRO A 449 24.14 17.38 3.10
CA PRO A 449 24.11 16.99 1.68
C PRO A 449 23.19 15.80 1.37
N GLU A 450 22.81 15.01 2.38
CA GLU A 450 21.87 13.89 2.26
C GLU A 450 20.41 14.27 2.58
N GLU A 451 20.15 15.50 3.05
CA GLU A 451 18.81 15.94 3.43
C GLU A 451 18.05 16.45 2.20
N VAL A 452 17.02 15.70 1.79
CA VAL A 452 16.14 16.06 0.68
C VAL A 452 15.11 17.10 1.13
N ILE A 453 15.01 18.19 0.37
CA ILE A 453 14.09 19.30 0.66
C ILE A 453 13.15 19.50 -0.52
N ASP A 454 11.87 19.20 -0.27
CA ASP A 454 10.77 19.44 -1.19
C ASP A 454 10.09 20.77 -0.89
N ASP A 455 10.74 21.85 -1.32
CA ASP A 455 10.18 23.19 -1.25
C ASP A 455 9.17 23.40 -2.38
N ASN A 456 7.89 23.50 -2.01
CA ASN A 456 6.81 23.91 -2.93
C ASN A 456 7.08 25.32 -3.46
N ASP A 457 6.65 25.61 -4.70
CA ASP A 457 6.81 26.93 -5.33
C ASP A 457 8.29 27.40 -5.45
N ALA A 458 9.24 26.46 -5.41
CA ALA A 458 10.66 26.74 -5.64
C ALA A 458 11.08 26.59 -7.11
N VAL A 459 10.35 25.75 -7.87
CA VAL A 459 10.59 25.49 -9.28
C VAL A 459 9.27 25.08 -9.93
N SER A 460 9.11 25.37 -11.22
CA SER A 460 7.91 25.04 -11.98
C SER A 460 8.21 24.22 -13.23
N VAL A 461 7.18 23.50 -13.68
CA VAL A 461 7.12 22.84 -14.99
C VAL A 461 5.83 23.32 -15.66
N ASP A 462 5.96 24.08 -16.74
CA ASP A 462 4.85 24.80 -17.39
C ASP A 462 4.59 24.28 -18.81
N GLU A 463 3.53 23.48 -18.98
CA GLU A 463 3.15 22.88 -20.26
C GLU A 463 2.72 23.91 -21.30
N THR A 464 2.36 25.13 -20.90
CA THR A 464 2.01 26.20 -21.87
C THR A 464 3.21 26.63 -22.72
N ARG A 465 4.43 26.26 -22.32
CA ARG A 465 5.67 26.51 -23.07
C ARG A 465 5.90 25.52 -24.21
N PHE A 466 5.19 24.38 -24.22
CA PHE A 466 5.29 23.42 -25.29
C PHE A 466 4.55 23.90 -26.53
N GLN A 467 5.21 23.80 -27.68
CA GLN A 467 4.68 24.18 -28.98
C GLN A 467 4.33 22.92 -29.75
N SER A 468 3.05 22.80 -30.12
CA SER A 468 2.55 21.76 -31.01
C SER A 468 2.73 22.19 -32.45
N SER A 469 3.30 21.33 -33.29
CA SER A 469 3.34 21.54 -34.75
C SER A 469 1.99 21.18 -35.40
N PRO A 470 1.71 21.64 -36.64
CA PRO A 470 0.54 21.20 -37.42
C PRO A 470 0.50 19.68 -37.68
N GLU A 471 1.65 19.01 -37.64
CA GLU A 471 1.78 17.57 -37.80
C GLU A 471 1.29 16.79 -36.57
N LEU A 472 0.94 17.45 -35.46
CA LEU A 472 0.29 16.87 -34.28
C LEU A 472 -1.19 17.32 -34.16
N PRO A 473 -2.10 16.96 -35.08
CA PRO A 473 -3.52 17.32 -34.99
C PRO A 473 -4.24 16.80 -33.75
N ALA A 474 -3.68 15.79 -33.07
CA ALA A 474 -4.21 15.29 -31.80
C ALA A 474 -3.96 16.23 -30.60
N GLY A 475 -2.98 17.14 -30.71
CA GLY A 475 -2.73 18.21 -29.75
C GLY A 475 -2.15 17.80 -28.38
N LEU A 476 -1.93 18.81 -27.54
CA LEU A 476 -1.37 18.71 -26.19
C LEU A 476 -2.40 19.12 -25.13
N PHE A 477 -2.28 18.56 -23.92
CA PHE A 477 -3.09 18.95 -22.76
C PHE A 477 -2.26 19.02 -21.48
N ALA A 478 -2.72 19.84 -20.53
CA ALA A 478 -2.14 19.96 -19.20
C ALA A 478 -2.89 19.07 -18.21
N SER A 479 -2.17 18.53 -17.23
CA SER A 479 -2.73 17.60 -16.25
C SER A 479 -2.11 17.83 -14.87
N TYR A 480 -2.94 18.08 -13.87
CA TYR A 480 -2.51 18.30 -12.50
C TYR A 480 -3.19 17.35 -11.52
N SER A 481 -2.40 16.68 -10.68
CA SER A 481 -2.87 16.12 -9.41
C SER A 481 -3.12 17.29 -8.44
N VAL A 482 -4.35 17.47 -7.96
CA VAL A 482 -4.74 18.57 -7.08
C VAL A 482 -5.53 18.04 -5.89
N PHE A 483 -4.94 18.16 -4.69
CA PHE A 483 -5.58 17.77 -3.44
C PHE A 483 -5.84 19.02 -2.60
N PRO A 484 -7.03 19.18 -2.00
CA PRO A 484 -7.42 20.44 -1.35
C PRO A 484 -6.55 20.81 -0.13
N PHE A 485 -5.87 19.83 0.46
CA PHE A 485 -5.11 19.96 1.70
C PHE A 485 -3.60 20.16 1.50
N TYR A 486 -3.09 20.13 0.26
CA TYR A 486 -1.66 20.27 -0.03
C TYR A 486 -1.38 20.68 -1.48
N PRO A 487 -0.38 21.54 -1.75
CA PRO A 487 0.41 22.36 -0.82
C PRO A 487 -0.38 23.31 0.08
N ASP A 488 0.29 23.91 1.06
CA ASP A 488 -0.39 24.75 2.05
C ASP A 488 -0.88 26.08 1.45
N PHE A 489 -0.26 26.58 0.37
CA PHE A 489 -0.73 27.79 -0.33
C PHE A 489 -2.17 27.69 -0.85
N LEU A 490 -2.69 26.48 -1.14
CA LEU A 490 -4.05 26.29 -1.67
C LEU A 490 -5.13 26.88 -0.75
N TYR A 491 -4.85 26.97 0.55
CA TYR A 491 -5.78 27.51 1.55
C TYR A 491 -5.15 28.63 2.40
N ARG A 492 -4.02 29.20 1.98
CA ARG A 492 -3.37 30.35 2.63
C ARG A 492 -3.39 31.62 1.78
N GLU A 493 -3.47 31.49 0.46
CA GLU A 493 -3.54 32.63 -0.44
C GLU A 493 -4.86 33.39 -0.26
N ALA A 494 -4.76 34.70 -0.02
CA ALA A 494 -5.92 35.55 0.23
C ALA A 494 -6.89 35.57 -0.95
N GLY A 495 -6.36 35.54 -2.18
CA GLY A 495 -7.16 35.47 -3.40
C GLY A 495 -7.99 34.20 -3.49
N TYR A 496 -7.45 33.06 -3.07
CA TYR A 496 -8.18 31.78 -3.09
C TYR A 496 -9.23 31.76 -1.99
N LEU A 497 -8.88 32.20 -0.77
CA LEU A 497 -9.78 32.26 0.38
C LEU A 497 -11.01 33.17 0.18
N ALA A 498 -10.92 34.16 -0.70
CA ALA A 498 -12.03 35.04 -1.04
C ALA A 498 -13.12 34.36 -1.91
N VAL A 499 -12.80 33.22 -2.53
CA VAL A 499 -13.71 32.54 -3.45
C VAL A 499 -14.76 31.72 -2.69
N ARG A 500 -15.98 31.73 -3.24
CA ARG A 500 -17.15 31.01 -2.74
C ARG A 500 -17.85 30.28 -3.87
N ASP A 501 -18.48 29.16 -3.55
CA ASP A 501 -19.47 28.50 -4.40
C ASP A 501 -20.85 28.53 -3.71
N ALA A 502 -21.81 27.79 -4.24
CA ALA A 502 -23.16 27.70 -3.70
C ALA A 502 -23.22 27.10 -2.27
N GLU A 503 -22.18 26.38 -1.83
CA GLU A 503 -22.10 25.70 -0.54
C GLU A 503 -21.24 26.46 0.48
N GLY A 504 -20.65 27.62 0.10
CA GLY A 504 -19.93 28.52 1.00
C GLY A 504 -18.49 28.82 0.56
N PRO A 505 -17.58 29.19 1.49
CA PRO A 505 -16.16 29.42 1.19
C PRO A 505 -15.53 28.22 0.49
N ASN A 506 -14.70 28.49 -0.51
CA ASN A 506 -14.07 27.44 -1.31
C ASN A 506 -12.72 27.89 -1.88
N PRO A 507 -11.63 27.77 -1.09
CA PRO A 507 -10.29 28.09 -1.57
C PRO A 507 -9.79 27.15 -2.66
N PHE A 508 -10.24 25.89 -2.66
CA PHE A 508 -9.95 24.94 -3.72
C PHE A 508 -10.44 25.46 -5.08
N LEU A 509 -11.70 25.92 -5.17
CA LEU A 509 -12.22 26.56 -6.38
C LEU A 509 -11.45 27.82 -6.77
N GLY A 510 -10.97 28.59 -5.80
CA GLY A 510 -10.11 29.75 -6.05
C GLY A 510 -8.80 29.38 -6.74
N TYR A 511 -8.12 28.34 -6.25
CA TYR A 511 -6.94 27.78 -6.90
C TYR A 511 -7.26 27.26 -8.31
N LEU A 512 -8.34 26.48 -8.46
CA LEU A 512 -8.75 25.94 -9.77
C LEU A 512 -8.98 27.04 -10.81
N LYS A 513 -9.61 28.15 -10.41
CA LYS A 513 -9.84 29.32 -11.30
C LYS A 513 -8.54 30.03 -11.65
N ALA A 514 -7.62 30.17 -10.69
CA ALA A 514 -6.32 30.80 -10.93
C ALA A 514 -5.46 29.97 -11.90
N LEU A 515 -5.37 28.66 -11.69
CA LEU A 515 -4.62 27.78 -12.59
C LEU A 515 -5.27 27.73 -13.98
N LYS A 516 -6.60 27.62 -14.06
CA LYS A 516 -7.28 27.65 -15.38
C LYS A 516 -7.09 28.98 -16.12
N ALA A 517 -6.90 30.09 -15.42
CA ALA A 517 -6.59 31.37 -16.03
C ALA A 517 -5.21 31.40 -16.73
N HIS A 518 -4.25 30.59 -16.27
CA HIS A 518 -2.98 30.36 -16.97
C HIS A 518 -3.18 29.46 -18.20
N TYR A 519 -3.90 28.34 -18.04
CA TYR A 519 -4.17 27.36 -19.10
C TYR A 519 -5.45 27.64 -19.92
N ARG A 520 -5.75 28.90 -20.26
CA ARG A 520 -7.01 29.26 -20.94
C ARG A 520 -7.19 28.58 -22.30
N GLN A 521 -6.11 28.41 -23.05
CA GLN A 521 -6.11 27.91 -24.43
C GLN A 521 -5.72 26.43 -24.55
N MET A 522 -5.60 25.73 -23.42
CA MET A 522 -5.21 24.32 -23.35
C MET A 522 -6.23 23.56 -22.50
N PRO A 523 -6.57 22.29 -22.82
CA PRO A 523 -7.39 21.49 -21.94
C PRO A 523 -6.61 21.23 -20.65
N LEU A 524 -7.26 21.48 -19.51
CA LEU A 524 -6.67 21.29 -18.18
C LEU A 524 -7.46 20.20 -17.46
N LEU A 525 -6.81 19.06 -17.21
CA LEU A 525 -7.39 17.89 -16.57
C LEU A 525 -6.93 17.80 -15.12
N ALA A 526 -7.85 17.60 -14.18
CA ALA A 526 -7.48 17.15 -12.83
C ALA A 526 -7.21 15.65 -12.91
N SER A 527 -5.96 15.25 -13.10
CA SER A 527 -5.59 13.84 -13.26
C SER A 527 -5.70 13.05 -11.96
N GLY A 528 -5.80 13.74 -10.82
CA GLY A 528 -6.18 13.17 -9.53
C GLY A 528 -6.70 14.25 -8.60
N TYR A 529 -7.85 14.01 -7.96
CA TYR A 529 -8.30 14.76 -6.79
C TYR A 529 -8.96 13.80 -5.81
N GLY A 530 -8.87 14.08 -4.51
CA GLY A 530 -9.42 13.16 -3.51
C GLY A 530 -9.29 13.61 -2.08
N ILE A 531 -10.00 12.93 -1.20
CA ILE A 531 -9.90 13.03 0.27
C ILE A 531 -10.11 11.63 0.86
N SER A 532 -9.57 11.38 2.06
CA SER A 532 -9.45 10.03 2.64
C SER A 532 -10.39 9.78 3.83
N THR A 533 -10.80 8.53 4.02
CA THR A 533 -11.65 8.06 5.14
C THR A 533 -10.89 7.40 6.29
N SER A 534 -9.59 7.67 6.44
CA SER A 534 -8.82 7.24 7.61
C SER A 534 -9.30 7.90 8.90
N ILE A 535 -9.02 7.28 10.04
CA ILE A 535 -9.19 7.89 11.37
C ILE A 535 -8.08 8.93 11.60
N GLY A 536 -6.84 8.59 11.22
CA GLY A 536 -5.72 9.51 11.34
C GLY A 536 -5.79 10.64 10.32
N ILE A 537 -5.38 11.83 10.73
CA ILE A 537 -5.30 13.03 9.90
C ILE A 537 -3.83 13.28 9.58
N GLY A 538 -3.50 13.31 8.29
CA GLY A 538 -2.16 13.63 7.79
C GLY A 538 -1.96 15.13 7.54
N ARG A 539 -3.01 15.89 7.24
CA ARG A 539 -3.00 17.36 7.06
C ARG A 539 -4.38 17.93 7.35
N PHE A 540 -4.43 19.04 8.08
CA PHE A 540 -5.66 19.80 8.27
C PHE A 540 -5.91 20.75 7.11
N HIS A 541 -7.19 20.91 6.80
CA HIS A 541 -7.71 21.93 5.91
C HIS A 541 -8.72 22.80 6.68
N PRO A 542 -8.68 24.15 6.59
CA PRO A 542 -9.52 25.04 7.38
C PRO A 542 -11.04 24.81 7.27
N TYR A 543 -11.49 24.23 6.15
CA TYR A 543 -12.90 23.94 5.88
C TYR A 543 -13.26 22.45 5.95
N GLY A 544 -12.42 21.63 6.58
CA GLY A 544 -12.73 20.23 6.87
C GLY A 544 -12.35 19.21 5.79
N TRP A 545 -11.88 19.63 4.60
CA TRP A 545 -11.31 18.72 3.57
C TRP A 545 -9.91 18.22 3.93
N ASN A 546 -9.80 17.65 5.12
CA ASN A 546 -8.57 17.13 5.69
C ASN A 546 -8.04 15.95 4.88
N HIS A 547 -6.73 15.71 4.98
CA HIS A 547 -6.12 14.47 4.51
C HIS A 547 -6.39 13.35 5.54
N GLY A 548 -7.59 12.77 5.48
CA GLY A 548 -8.08 11.83 6.50
C GLY A 548 -9.02 12.49 7.52
N GLY A 549 -9.54 11.71 8.47
CA GLY A 549 -10.47 12.19 9.50
C GLY A 549 -11.87 12.50 8.97
N LEU A 550 -12.31 11.80 7.93
CA LEU A 550 -13.63 11.94 7.31
C LEU A 550 -14.38 10.61 7.31
N THR A 551 -15.68 10.67 7.60
CA THR A 551 -16.58 9.55 7.35
C THR A 551 -16.74 9.29 5.85
N GLU A 552 -17.23 8.11 5.48
CA GLU A 552 -17.49 7.79 4.07
C GLU A 552 -18.50 8.74 3.41
N SER A 553 -19.50 9.19 4.16
CA SER A 553 -20.50 10.15 3.70
C SER A 553 -19.91 11.54 3.50
N GLU A 554 -19.05 12.00 4.43
CA GLU A 554 -18.33 13.28 4.30
C GLU A 554 -17.35 13.26 3.12
N GLN A 555 -16.65 12.13 2.91
CA GLN A 555 -15.81 11.92 1.72
C GLN A 555 -16.65 12.07 0.44
N GLY A 556 -17.78 11.36 0.34
CA GLY A 556 -18.66 11.44 -0.82
C GLY A 556 -19.20 12.84 -1.10
N ALA A 557 -19.59 13.57 -0.06
CA ALA A 557 -20.06 14.95 -0.17
C ALA A 557 -18.94 15.89 -0.66
N GLY A 558 -17.74 15.78 -0.08
CA GLY A 558 -16.57 16.56 -0.50
C GLY A 558 -16.16 16.27 -1.95
N LEU A 559 -16.11 15.00 -2.35
CA LEU A 559 -15.80 14.61 -3.72
C LEU A 559 -16.85 15.11 -4.71
N ALA A 560 -18.14 15.03 -4.36
CA ALA A 560 -19.22 15.55 -5.19
C ALA A 560 -19.09 17.07 -5.42
N ARG A 561 -18.78 17.83 -4.36
CA ARG A 561 -18.56 19.28 -4.45
C ARG A 561 -17.34 19.61 -5.30
N MET A 562 -16.20 18.96 -5.08
CA MET A 562 -14.98 19.15 -5.88
C MET A 562 -15.20 18.86 -7.36
N THR A 563 -15.97 17.81 -7.67
CA THR A 563 -16.36 17.46 -9.05
C THR A 563 -17.11 18.61 -9.72
N ARG A 564 -18.10 19.19 -9.03
CA ARG A 564 -18.82 20.38 -9.54
C ARG A 564 -17.91 21.59 -9.67
N ASN A 565 -16.99 21.79 -8.73
CA ASN A 565 -16.07 22.93 -8.76
C ASN A 565 -15.10 22.88 -9.93
N LEU A 566 -14.63 21.69 -10.34
CA LEU A 566 -13.81 21.53 -11.55
C LEU A 566 -14.58 21.96 -12.81
N ALA A 567 -15.84 21.53 -12.93
CA ALA A 567 -16.71 21.96 -14.02
C ALA A 567 -16.97 23.48 -13.98
N GLU A 568 -17.24 24.04 -12.80
CA GLU A 568 -17.45 25.49 -12.61
C GLU A 568 -16.21 26.31 -12.96
N ALA A 569 -15.02 25.81 -12.63
CA ALA A 569 -13.75 26.46 -12.94
C ALA A 569 -13.39 26.39 -14.43
N GLY A 570 -14.15 25.64 -15.25
CA GLY A 570 -13.89 25.47 -16.68
C GLY A 570 -12.73 24.53 -17.00
N TRP A 571 -12.43 23.59 -16.10
CA TRP A 571 -11.49 22.51 -16.38
C TRP A 571 -12.07 21.56 -17.43
N ALA A 572 -11.23 20.82 -18.16
CA ALA A 572 -11.66 19.88 -19.19
C ALA A 572 -12.18 18.55 -18.60
N GLY A 573 -11.99 18.35 -17.30
CA GLY A 573 -12.47 17.20 -16.56
C GLY A 573 -11.71 16.95 -15.27
N GLY A 574 -12.08 15.87 -14.57
CA GLY A 574 -11.40 15.41 -13.38
C GLY A 574 -11.56 13.92 -13.13
N LEU A 575 -10.51 13.33 -12.55
CA LEU A 575 -10.45 11.93 -12.15
C LEU A 575 -10.27 11.83 -10.64
N ILE A 576 -11.21 11.16 -9.98
CA ILE A 576 -11.12 10.89 -8.54
C ILE A 576 -9.95 9.94 -8.31
N SER A 577 -9.06 10.30 -7.39
CA SER A 577 -8.07 9.41 -6.80
C SER A 577 -8.70 8.80 -5.54
N GLU A 578 -9.26 7.59 -5.57
CA GLU A 578 -9.23 6.60 -6.66
C GLU A 578 -10.39 5.58 -6.59
N TRP A 579 -10.39 4.57 -7.46
CA TRP A 579 -11.44 3.55 -7.48
C TRP A 579 -11.53 2.76 -6.17
N GLN A 580 -10.40 2.20 -5.72
CA GLN A 580 -10.34 1.30 -4.56
C GLN A 580 -9.29 1.72 -3.55
N ASP A 581 -9.51 1.39 -2.28
CA ASP A 581 -8.51 1.57 -1.22
C ASP A 581 -7.24 0.75 -1.49
N GLN A 582 -6.08 1.32 -1.15
CA GLN A 582 -4.76 0.76 -1.46
C GLN A 582 -3.90 0.58 -0.21
N TRP A 583 -3.93 -0.63 0.36
CA TRP A 583 -3.27 -0.92 1.64
C TRP A 583 -1.74 -0.93 1.58
N TYR A 584 -1.16 -1.00 0.38
CA TYR A 584 0.29 -0.92 0.22
C TYR A 584 0.82 0.52 0.38
N ARG A 585 -0.04 1.54 0.31
CA ARG A 585 0.37 2.93 0.47
C ARG A 585 0.64 3.26 1.93
N ALA A 586 1.52 4.25 2.11
CA ALA A 586 2.00 4.68 3.41
C ALA A 586 2.22 6.18 3.44
N SER A 587 1.52 6.93 4.28
CA SER A 587 1.79 8.36 4.46
C SER A 587 2.99 8.60 5.37
N TRP A 588 3.50 9.83 5.40
CA TRP A 588 4.58 10.25 6.30
C TRP A 588 4.25 10.00 7.80
N LEU A 589 2.96 9.93 8.15
CA LEU A 589 2.47 9.76 9.52
C LEU A 589 2.80 8.36 10.07
N THR A 590 2.76 7.34 9.22
CA THR A 590 2.80 5.91 9.59
C THR A 590 4.03 5.20 9.03
N ARG A 591 4.56 5.65 7.87
CA ARG A 591 5.69 5.03 7.16
C ARG A 591 6.91 4.78 8.05
N PRO A 592 7.35 5.71 8.94
CA PRO A 592 8.50 5.45 9.83
C PRO A 592 8.27 4.31 10.83
N LEU A 593 7.02 3.92 11.07
CA LEU A 593 6.62 2.90 12.05
C LEU A 593 6.15 1.60 11.38
N ALA A 594 6.09 1.52 10.05
CA ALA A 594 5.73 0.30 9.33
C ALA A 594 6.96 -0.62 9.19
N ILE A 595 7.12 -1.54 10.14
CA ILE A 595 8.32 -2.38 10.27
C ILE A 595 7.90 -3.85 10.46
N PRO A 596 8.29 -4.76 9.54
CA PRO A 596 9.07 -4.50 8.33
C PRO A 596 8.21 -3.91 7.19
N PRO A 597 8.76 -3.03 6.33
CA PRO A 597 7.98 -2.27 5.36
C PRO A 597 7.26 -3.14 4.32
N GLU A 598 7.84 -4.28 3.94
CA GLU A 598 7.26 -5.20 2.96
C GLU A 598 5.96 -5.88 3.43
N ARG A 599 5.67 -5.86 4.74
CA ARG A 599 4.47 -6.48 5.33
C ARG A 599 3.32 -5.49 5.55
N GLN A 600 3.52 -4.20 5.28
CA GLN A 600 2.50 -3.17 5.49
C GLN A 600 1.18 -3.47 4.76
N LEU A 601 1.25 -4.07 3.58
CA LEU A 601 0.09 -4.43 2.75
C LEU A 601 -0.81 -5.55 3.36
N LEU A 602 -0.34 -6.23 4.41
CA LEU A 602 -1.06 -7.34 5.06
C LEU A 602 -2.07 -6.86 6.10
N TRP A 603 -2.26 -5.56 6.30
CA TRP A 603 -3.23 -5.04 7.26
C TRP A 603 -3.71 -3.66 6.85
N ASN A 604 -4.92 -3.31 7.26
CA ASN A 604 -5.51 -2.00 6.99
C ASN A 604 -5.12 -1.04 8.10
N ASN A 605 -4.14 -0.19 7.85
CA ASN A 605 -3.74 0.82 8.82
C ASN A 605 -4.75 1.97 8.79
N ARG A 606 -5.78 1.90 9.64
CA ARG A 606 -6.84 2.91 9.71
C ARG A 606 -6.36 4.29 10.20
N LEU A 607 -5.12 4.42 10.66
CA LEU A 607 -4.52 5.74 10.93
C LEU A 607 -3.83 6.35 9.70
N ASP A 608 -3.69 5.59 8.61
CA ASP A 608 -3.00 6.04 7.41
C ASP A 608 -3.97 6.63 6.39
N PRO A 609 -3.93 7.94 6.13
CA PRO A 609 -4.79 8.54 5.11
C PRO A 609 -4.49 8.04 3.70
N ASP A 610 -3.27 7.61 3.36
CA ASP A 610 -2.94 7.19 2.00
C ASP A 610 -3.62 5.87 1.59
N GLN A 611 -4.14 5.10 2.56
CA GLN A 611 -4.84 3.84 2.29
C GLN A 611 -6.34 4.00 2.00
N GLY A 612 -6.93 5.15 2.39
CA GLY A 612 -8.39 5.32 2.50
C GLY A 612 -9.07 6.19 1.43
N PHE A 613 -8.45 6.38 0.26
CA PHE A 613 -8.95 7.24 -0.81
C PHE A 613 -10.05 6.64 -1.69
N GLY A 614 -10.16 5.30 -1.74
CA GLY A 614 -11.04 4.60 -2.67
C GLY A 614 -12.52 4.94 -2.49
N LEU A 615 -13.32 4.79 -3.55
CA LEU A 615 -14.78 4.69 -3.47
C LEU A 615 -15.26 3.26 -3.15
N TRP A 616 -14.38 2.29 -3.41
CA TRP A 616 -14.51 0.88 -3.08
C TRP A 616 -13.55 0.51 -1.96
N THR A 617 -14.05 -0.16 -0.92
CA THR A 617 -13.23 -0.56 0.24
C THR A 617 -13.33 -2.05 0.51
N TYR A 618 -12.39 -2.56 1.29
CA TYR A 618 -12.18 -3.97 1.57
C TYR A 618 -12.17 -4.23 3.09
N ASP A 619 -13.27 -3.97 3.77
CA ASP A 619 -13.26 -4.06 5.23
C ASP A 619 -13.04 -5.49 5.72
N PRO A 620 -12.20 -5.69 6.75
CA PRO A 620 -12.14 -6.95 7.46
C PRO A 620 -13.50 -7.30 8.08
N ALA A 621 -13.82 -8.59 8.09
CA ALA A 621 -15.12 -9.08 8.57
C ALA A 621 -15.40 -8.75 10.05
N GLY A 622 -14.36 -8.51 10.86
CA GLY A 622 -14.49 -8.23 12.29
C GLY A 622 -15.29 -6.97 12.58
N GLU A 623 -15.25 -5.95 11.71
CA GLU A 623 -16.00 -4.71 11.92
C GLU A 623 -17.51 -4.95 11.95
N ALA A 624 -18.01 -5.73 10.99
CA ALA A 624 -19.42 -6.10 10.92
C ALA A 624 -19.81 -6.97 12.13
N GLN A 625 -18.97 -7.93 12.51
CA GLN A 625 -19.25 -8.94 13.52
C GLN A 625 -19.18 -8.40 14.97
N PHE A 626 -18.14 -7.63 15.28
CA PHE A 626 -17.81 -7.24 16.65
C PHE A 626 -18.21 -5.80 16.99
N PHE A 627 -18.33 -4.90 16.01
CA PHE A 627 -18.59 -3.49 16.26
C PHE A 627 -19.96 -3.00 15.77
N SER A 628 -20.44 -3.51 14.63
CA SER A 628 -21.71 -3.05 14.05
C SER A 628 -22.92 -3.88 14.51
N SER A 629 -22.81 -5.21 14.50
CA SER A 629 -23.93 -6.12 14.84
C SER A 629 -23.82 -6.80 16.21
N PHE A 630 -22.63 -6.80 16.80
CA PHE A 630 -22.26 -7.50 18.04
C PHE A 630 -22.44 -9.04 18.01
N THR A 631 -22.89 -9.65 16.90
CA THR A 631 -23.19 -11.09 16.85
C THR A 631 -21.95 -11.97 17.00
N GLY A 632 -20.77 -11.46 16.60
CA GLY A 632 -19.51 -12.17 16.71
C GLY A 632 -19.13 -12.51 18.16
N TRP A 633 -19.57 -11.71 19.14
CA TRP A 633 -19.24 -11.90 20.55
C TRP A 633 -19.82 -13.17 21.18
N ASN A 634 -20.80 -13.81 20.53
CA ASN A 634 -21.37 -15.08 20.98
C ASN A 634 -20.39 -16.25 20.86
N ALA A 635 -19.44 -16.17 19.92
CA ALA A 635 -18.43 -17.20 19.70
C ALA A 635 -17.10 -16.92 20.42
N VAL A 636 -16.94 -15.75 21.03
CA VAL A 636 -15.69 -15.32 21.67
C VAL A 636 -15.70 -15.67 23.16
N PRO A 637 -14.81 -16.55 23.65
CA PRO A 637 -14.71 -16.83 25.07
C PRO A 637 -14.18 -15.60 25.84
N PRO A 638 -14.67 -15.35 27.06
CA PRO A 638 -14.18 -14.24 27.87
C PRO A 638 -12.73 -14.48 28.32
N LEU A 639 -11.90 -13.44 28.19
CA LEU A 639 -10.58 -13.39 28.80
C LEU A 639 -10.72 -13.49 30.31
N TYR A 640 -11.66 -12.71 30.86
CA TYR A 640 -12.05 -12.77 32.26
C TYR A 640 -13.57 -12.77 32.39
N VAL A 641 -14.08 -13.48 33.39
CA VAL A 641 -15.50 -13.52 33.74
C VAL A 641 -15.65 -13.52 35.26
N LYS A 642 -16.70 -12.87 35.76
CA LYS A 642 -16.99 -12.73 37.18
C LYS A 642 -18.50 -12.62 37.43
N ASP A 643 -19.01 -13.47 38.32
CA ASP A 643 -20.45 -13.55 38.64
C ASP A 643 -20.84 -12.82 39.94
N ARG A 644 -19.86 -12.40 40.75
CA ARG A 644 -20.06 -11.63 41.99
C ARG A 644 -20.18 -10.11 41.73
N GLY A 645 -20.72 -9.38 42.71
CA GLY A 645 -20.83 -7.91 42.72
C GLY A 645 -19.47 -7.19 42.72
N PRO A 646 -19.44 -5.85 42.90
CA PRO A 646 -18.21 -5.09 42.89
C PRO A 646 -17.35 -5.46 44.11
N ALA A 647 -16.03 -5.34 43.98
CA ALA A 647 -15.11 -5.61 45.09
C ALA A 647 -15.39 -4.71 46.31
N GLN A 648 -15.77 -3.46 46.06
CA GLN A 648 -16.22 -2.50 47.07
C GLN A 648 -17.61 -1.96 46.69
N SER A 649 -18.58 -2.19 47.58
CA SER A 649 -19.93 -1.63 47.47
C SER A 649 -19.98 -0.21 48.05
N LEU A 650 -20.66 0.71 47.36
CA LEU A 650 -20.85 2.09 47.81
C LEU A 650 -22.36 2.39 47.98
N PRO A 651 -22.77 3.10 49.04
CA PRO A 651 -24.18 3.39 49.33
C PRO A 651 -24.73 4.55 48.49
N ASP A 652 -24.52 4.53 47.17
CA ASP A 652 -24.93 5.59 46.23
C ASP A 652 -25.90 5.10 45.13
N GLY A 653 -26.16 3.80 45.05
CA GLY A 653 -27.07 3.20 44.06
C GLY A 653 -26.49 3.00 42.66
N TRP A 654 -25.15 2.99 42.53
CA TRP A 654 -24.43 2.83 41.24
C TRP A 654 -23.51 1.61 41.17
N ASP A 655 -23.66 0.68 42.11
CA ASP A 655 -22.83 -0.53 42.16
C ASP A 655 -23.01 -1.43 40.92
N ALA A 656 -24.21 -1.49 40.35
CA ALA A 656 -24.45 -2.27 39.14
C ALA A 656 -23.63 -1.74 37.95
N GLU A 657 -23.55 -0.42 37.80
CA GLU A 657 -22.78 0.25 36.75
C GLU A 657 -21.27 0.08 36.95
N ARG A 658 -20.80 0.01 38.20
CA ARG A 658 -19.40 -0.26 38.52
C ARG A 658 -19.03 -1.74 38.56
N THR A 659 -20.00 -2.66 38.55
CA THR A 659 -19.69 -4.09 38.58
C THR A 659 -19.17 -4.55 37.23
N LEU A 660 -17.91 -4.99 37.17
CA LEU A 660 -17.31 -5.61 35.99
C LEU A 660 -17.74 -7.08 35.90
N ARG A 661 -18.24 -7.52 34.75
CA ARG A 661 -18.77 -8.89 34.54
C ARG A 661 -17.87 -9.72 33.65
N SER A 662 -17.50 -9.21 32.48
CA SER A 662 -16.60 -9.91 31.59
C SER A 662 -15.79 -8.96 30.73
N LEU A 663 -14.61 -9.41 30.31
CA LEU A 663 -13.83 -8.77 29.27
C LEU A 663 -13.56 -9.79 28.17
N LYS A 664 -14.06 -9.51 26.97
CA LYS A 664 -13.81 -10.29 25.75
C LYS A 664 -12.90 -9.49 24.82
N VAL A 665 -12.02 -10.20 24.12
CA VAL A 665 -11.07 -9.62 23.17
C VAL A 665 -11.09 -10.43 21.89
N SER A 666 -11.11 -9.75 20.75
CA SER A 666 -10.99 -10.33 19.41
C SER A 666 -10.19 -9.36 18.53
N SER A 667 -9.83 -9.75 17.32
CA SER A 667 -9.11 -8.89 16.38
C SER A 667 -9.26 -9.33 14.94
N ASP A 668 -8.95 -8.42 14.01
CA ASP A 668 -8.84 -8.70 12.59
C ASP A 668 -7.64 -7.95 11.96
N ALA A 669 -7.61 -7.85 10.63
CA ALA A 669 -6.54 -7.16 9.91
C ALA A 669 -6.54 -5.63 10.04
N ALA A 670 -7.46 -5.01 10.80
CA ALA A 670 -7.50 -3.55 11.02
C ALA A 670 -7.48 -3.18 12.51
N PHE A 671 -8.19 -3.95 13.35
CA PHE A 671 -8.48 -3.55 14.72
C PHE A 671 -8.26 -4.67 15.74
N VAL A 672 -8.02 -4.25 16.98
CA VAL A 672 -8.30 -5.02 18.20
C VAL A 672 -9.67 -4.60 18.71
N TYR A 673 -10.55 -5.57 18.96
CA TYR A 673 -11.89 -5.35 19.51
C TYR A 673 -11.92 -5.71 20.99
N LEU A 674 -12.55 -4.85 21.79
CA LEU A 674 -12.79 -5.09 23.21
C LEU A 674 -14.29 -5.02 23.50
N ARG A 675 -14.79 -5.94 24.32
CA ARG A 675 -16.13 -5.87 24.90
C ARG A 675 -16.03 -6.01 26.42
N LEU A 676 -16.30 -4.92 27.12
CA LEU A 676 -16.38 -4.87 28.57
C LEU A 676 -17.85 -4.94 28.99
N GLU A 677 -18.28 -6.10 29.48
CA GLU A 677 -19.60 -6.30 30.05
C GLU A 677 -19.60 -5.84 31.51
N VAL A 678 -20.61 -5.05 31.87
CA VAL A 678 -20.82 -4.53 33.22
C VAL A 678 -22.19 -4.93 33.74
N GLY A 679 -22.46 -4.74 35.03
CA GLY A 679 -23.75 -5.08 35.62
C GLY A 679 -24.90 -4.26 35.02
N LYS A 680 -24.65 -3.01 34.64
CA LYS A 680 -25.63 -2.15 33.95
C LYS A 680 -24.94 -1.01 33.19
N VAL A 681 -25.43 -0.68 31.99
CA VAL A 681 -25.07 0.57 31.29
C VAL A 681 -26.32 1.45 31.20
N ARG A 682 -26.31 2.62 31.85
CA ARG A 682 -27.43 3.58 31.76
C ARG A 682 -27.32 4.38 30.47
N ALA A 683 -28.43 4.47 29.73
CA ALA A 683 -28.58 5.37 28.59
C ALA A 683 -29.31 6.66 29.02
N ASP A 684 -28.86 7.80 28.49
CA ASP A 684 -29.66 9.02 28.48
C ASP A 684 -30.69 9.00 27.33
N ARG A 685 -31.48 10.07 27.19
CA ARG A 685 -32.51 10.20 26.14
C ARG A 685 -31.97 10.19 24.70
N ARG A 686 -30.66 10.36 24.51
CA ARG A 686 -29.97 10.38 23.21
C ARG A 686 -29.24 9.06 22.93
N ASN A 687 -29.53 8.01 23.73
CA ASN A 687 -28.78 6.75 23.72
C ASN A 687 -27.29 6.96 23.97
N PHE A 688 -26.94 7.89 24.85
CA PHE A 688 -25.56 8.15 25.26
C PHE A 688 -25.33 7.59 26.67
N PRO A 689 -24.18 6.94 26.94
CA PRO A 689 -23.93 6.33 28.24
C PRO A 689 -23.71 7.36 29.37
N ASP A 690 -24.28 7.10 30.54
CA ASP A 690 -24.10 7.94 31.74
C ASP A 690 -22.98 7.39 32.64
N PHE A 691 -21.82 8.07 32.64
CA PHE A 691 -20.63 7.69 33.41
C PHE A 691 -20.37 8.61 34.63
N ARG A 692 -21.36 9.40 35.06
CA ARG A 692 -21.19 10.36 36.18
C ARG A 692 -20.87 9.72 37.53
N GLN A 693 -21.11 8.43 37.71
CA GLN A 693 -20.83 7.71 38.96
C GLN A 693 -20.12 6.36 38.74
N ALA A 694 -19.76 6.05 37.49
CA ALA A 694 -19.07 4.84 37.09
C ALA A 694 -18.15 5.15 35.92
N GLN A 695 -16.86 5.29 36.20
CA GLN A 695 -15.81 5.42 35.19
C GLN A 695 -14.99 4.14 35.11
N PHE A 696 -14.29 3.97 34.00
CA PHE A 696 -13.52 2.76 33.73
C PHE A 696 -12.11 3.10 33.26
N LEU A 697 -11.17 2.23 33.64
CA LEU A 697 -9.80 2.24 33.15
C LEU A 697 -9.46 0.83 32.65
N ILE A 698 -9.08 0.69 31.39
CA ILE A 698 -8.58 -0.55 30.82
C ILE A 698 -7.10 -0.38 30.50
N GLY A 699 -6.24 -1.13 31.18
CA GLY A 699 -4.81 -1.15 30.85
C GLY A 699 -4.51 -2.16 29.76
N ILE A 700 -3.60 -1.79 28.87
CA ILE A 700 -3.17 -2.59 27.73
C ILE A 700 -1.65 -2.68 27.73
N SER A 701 -1.14 -3.90 27.78
CA SER A 701 0.28 -4.21 27.57
C SER A 701 0.46 -4.82 26.19
N THR A 702 1.21 -4.16 25.32
CA THR A 702 1.50 -4.64 23.96
C THR A 702 2.72 -5.55 23.92
N ALA A 703 3.60 -5.45 24.91
CA ALA A 703 4.72 -6.35 25.14
C ALA A 703 4.87 -6.67 26.63
N PRO A 704 4.03 -7.57 27.18
CA PRO A 704 4.03 -7.92 28.60
C PRO A 704 5.43 -8.26 29.14
N GLY A 705 5.81 -7.57 30.22
CA GLY A 705 7.09 -7.76 30.92
C GLY A 705 8.26 -7.00 30.32
N ARG A 706 8.07 -6.26 29.22
CA ARG A 706 9.17 -5.58 28.50
C ARG A 706 9.11 -4.06 28.58
N PHE A 707 7.92 -3.47 28.44
CA PHE A 707 7.75 -2.02 28.27
C PHE A 707 6.57 -1.51 29.10
N GLY A 708 6.62 -0.24 29.53
CA GLY A 708 5.49 0.46 30.15
C GLY A 708 5.66 0.68 31.65
N SER A 709 4.56 0.99 32.33
CA SER A 709 4.52 1.30 33.77
C SER A 709 3.85 0.19 34.57
N ARG A 710 4.49 -0.27 35.67
CA ARG A 710 3.85 -1.22 36.61
C ARG A 710 2.76 -0.54 37.43
N VAL A 711 3.03 0.64 37.95
CA VAL A 711 2.07 1.43 38.73
C VAL A 711 1.11 2.17 37.80
N GLN A 712 -0.19 2.04 38.05
CA GLN A 712 -1.23 2.69 37.25
C GLN A 712 -1.59 4.05 37.86
N PRO A 713 -1.42 5.17 37.13
CA PRO A 713 -1.73 6.51 37.65
C PRO A 713 -3.22 6.67 37.92
N GLY A 714 -3.55 7.58 38.84
CA GLY A 714 -4.94 7.98 39.10
C GLY A 714 -5.76 7.14 40.08
N LEU A 715 -5.26 5.96 40.49
CA LEU A 715 -5.96 5.04 41.39
C LEU A 715 -5.30 4.97 42.78
N ALA A 716 -6.11 4.84 43.85
CA ALA A 716 -5.67 4.73 45.25
C ALA A 716 -4.95 3.38 45.52
N PRO A 717 -4.26 3.24 46.67
CA PRO A 717 -2.91 2.66 46.78
C PRO A 717 -2.49 1.80 45.58
N GLN A 718 -1.70 2.44 44.70
CA GLN A 718 -0.96 1.91 43.55
C GLN A 718 -1.48 0.58 43.01
N VAL A 719 -2.57 0.62 42.23
CA VAL A 719 -2.94 -0.52 41.38
C VAL A 719 -1.75 -0.88 40.50
N ARG A 720 -1.35 -2.16 40.55
CA ARG A 720 -0.13 -2.67 39.89
C ARG A 720 -0.45 -3.74 38.86
N ALA A 721 0.18 -3.59 37.69
CA ALA A 721 0.29 -4.64 36.69
C ALA A 721 1.76 -5.03 36.57
N GLU A 722 2.15 -6.19 37.09
CA GLU A 722 3.57 -6.60 37.13
C GLU A 722 4.20 -6.82 35.75
N SER A 723 3.40 -6.98 34.70
CA SER A 723 3.87 -7.00 33.32
C SER A 723 3.98 -5.62 32.66
N GLY A 724 3.51 -4.56 33.34
CA GLY A 724 3.48 -3.19 32.85
C GLY A 724 2.36 -2.92 31.85
N ALA A 725 1.82 -1.69 31.86
CA ALA A 725 0.89 -1.19 30.85
C ALA A 725 1.58 -0.16 29.95
N ASN A 726 1.39 -0.31 28.63
CA ASN A 726 1.84 0.65 27.62
C ASN A 726 0.78 1.71 27.34
N PHE A 727 -0.50 1.31 27.45
CA PHE A 727 -1.63 2.18 27.20
C PHE A 727 -2.67 2.06 28.29
N LEU A 728 -3.40 3.15 28.49
CA LEU A 728 -4.59 3.22 29.33
C LEU A 728 -5.76 3.73 28.51
N LEU A 729 -6.80 2.92 28.40
CA LEU A 729 -8.08 3.33 27.87
C LEU A 729 -8.95 3.81 29.04
N HIS A 730 -9.06 5.12 29.18
CA HIS A 730 -9.91 5.77 30.18
C HIS A 730 -11.27 6.10 29.58
N ILE A 731 -12.33 5.72 30.28
CA ILE A 731 -13.72 6.06 29.96
C ILE A 731 -14.26 6.91 31.10
N GLY A 732 -14.41 8.21 30.83
CA GLY A 732 -14.69 9.24 31.80
C GLY A 732 -16.06 9.91 31.66
N GLU A 733 -16.24 10.98 32.43
CA GLU A 733 -17.44 11.81 32.39
C GLU A 733 -17.72 12.43 31.02
N GLY A 734 -19.01 12.73 30.79
CA GLY A 734 -19.50 13.25 29.51
C GLY A 734 -19.36 12.26 28.34
N GLY A 735 -19.11 10.98 28.62
CA GLY A 735 -18.79 9.96 27.62
C GLY A 735 -17.56 10.30 26.82
N THR A 736 -16.55 10.85 27.49
CA THR A 736 -15.22 10.98 26.91
C THR A 736 -14.48 9.66 27.06
N ALA A 737 -13.92 9.14 25.98
CA ALA A 737 -13.04 7.97 26.02
C ALA A 737 -11.68 8.35 25.42
N ARG A 738 -10.59 7.97 26.09
CA ARG A 738 -9.23 8.35 25.70
C ARG A 738 -8.28 7.16 25.78
N LEU A 739 -7.45 6.98 24.76
CA LEU A 739 -6.33 6.05 24.75
C LEU A 739 -5.02 6.81 25.05
N LEU A 740 -4.58 6.74 26.30
CA LEU A 740 -3.34 7.36 26.75
C LEU A 740 -2.16 6.39 26.58
N ILE A 741 -0.95 6.94 26.43
CA ILE A 741 0.29 6.18 26.30
C ILE A 741 1.21 6.46 27.49
N ALA A 742 1.92 5.44 27.97
CA ALA A 742 2.97 5.62 28.97
C ALA A 742 4.08 6.54 28.40
N SER A 743 4.46 7.59 29.13
CA SER A 743 5.43 8.58 28.68
C SER A 743 6.76 7.93 28.32
N ASN A 744 7.19 6.85 28.99
CA ASN A 744 8.40 6.12 28.64
C ASN A 744 8.29 5.24 27.38
N TYR A 745 7.07 5.00 26.87
CA TYR A 745 6.79 4.26 25.64
C TYR A 745 6.38 5.17 24.46
N ASN A 746 6.14 6.46 24.69
CA ASN A 746 5.84 7.39 23.61
C ASN A 746 7.12 7.73 22.81
N PRO A 747 7.20 7.37 21.51
CA PRO A 747 8.37 7.70 20.70
C PRO A 747 8.43 9.18 20.32
N ARG A 748 7.39 9.97 20.62
CA ARG A 748 7.32 11.41 20.32
C ARG A 748 7.54 12.22 21.58
N GLU A 749 8.05 13.43 21.39
CA GLU A 749 8.22 14.41 22.45
C GLU A 749 8.01 15.83 21.94
N VAL A 750 7.54 16.69 22.82
CA VAL A 750 7.48 18.13 22.58
C VAL A 750 8.80 18.73 23.05
N LYS A 751 9.60 19.23 22.12
CA LYS A 751 10.92 19.82 22.40
C LYS A 751 10.94 21.30 22.08
N PRO A 752 11.64 22.13 22.88
CA PRO A 752 11.90 23.52 22.52
C PRO A 752 12.64 23.61 21.18
N ILE A 753 12.31 24.60 20.37
CA ILE A 753 13.03 24.92 19.14
C ILE A 753 14.40 25.49 19.53
N SER A 754 15.46 25.03 18.87
CA SER A 754 16.83 25.45 19.18
C SER A 754 16.99 26.97 19.05
N GLY A 755 17.37 27.64 20.15
CA GLY A 755 17.48 29.11 20.21
C GLY A 755 16.15 29.85 20.50
N LEU A 756 15.02 29.14 20.49
CA LEU A 756 13.67 29.67 20.73
C LEU A 756 12.95 28.86 21.83
N PRO A 757 13.38 28.94 23.10
CA PRO A 757 12.91 28.03 24.15
C PRO A 757 11.41 28.14 24.46
N VAL A 758 10.78 29.28 24.15
CA VAL A 758 9.33 29.49 24.31
C VAL A 758 8.50 28.86 23.18
N ASN A 759 9.13 28.53 22.04
CA ASN A 759 8.48 27.83 20.94
C ASN A 759 8.86 26.35 21.00
N VAL A 760 7.88 25.49 20.74
CA VAL A 760 8.08 24.03 20.79
C VAL A 760 7.70 23.37 19.48
N GLN A 761 8.38 22.28 19.14
CA GLN A 761 8.08 21.41 18.01
C GLN A 761 7.86 19.98 18.49
N LEU A 762 7.08 19.20 17.73
CA LEU A 762 6.96 17.77 17.97
C LEU A 762 8.08 17.03 17.20
N SER A 763 8.84 16.19 17.89
CA SER A 763 9.91 15.39 17.29
C SER A 763 9.90 13.96 17.80
N TYR A 764 10.65 13.07 17.14
CA TYR A 764 10.92 11.74 17.68
C TYR A 764 12.01 11.80 18.77
N ARG A 765 11.84 10.98 19.81
CA ARG A 765 12.85 10.74 20.84
C ARG A 765 13.99 9.92 20.25
N ILE A 766 15.19 10.46 20.26
CA ILE A 766 16.39 9.78 19.75
C ILE A 766 17.53 9.99 20.77
N PRO A 767 18.04 8.93 21.43
CA PRO A 767 17.57 7.55 21.35
C PRO A 767 16.22 7.36 22.07
N PHE A 768 15.34 6.54 21.49
CA PHE A 768 14.14 6.01 22.15
C PHE A 768 14.41 4.58 22.64
N ARG A 769 14.37 4.38 23.97
CA ARG A 769 14.70 3.11 24.63
C ARG A 769 13.63 2.77 25.67
N PRO A 770 12.44 2.31 25.25
CA PRO A 770 11.40 1.95 26.18
C PRO A 770 11.83 0.78 27.06
N GLN A 771 11.44 0.81 28.33
CA GLN A 771 11.70 -0.24 29.30
C GLN A 771 10.48 -0.44 30.19
N LEU A 772 10.46 -1.55 30.93
CA LEU A 772 9.51 -1.75 32.01
C LEU A 772 10.01 -0.98 33.23
N GLU A 773 9.25 0.01 33.66
CA GLU A 773 9.57 0.85 34.80
C GLU A 773 8.57 0.60 35.94
N GLU A 774 9.02 0.83 37.18
CA GLU A 774 8.11 0.84 38.32
C GLU A 774 7.01 1.88 38.11
N TRP A 775 7.36 3.05 37.59
CA TRP A 775 6.40 4.11 37.31
C TRP A 775 6.79 4.93 36.08
N SER A 776 5.80 5.19 35.23
CA SER A 776 5.83 6.23 34.20
C SER A 776 4.47 6.94 34.19
N GLY A 777 4.49 8.25 33.93
CA GLY A 777 3.26 9.01 33.66
C GLY A 777 2.59 8.52 32.38
N PHE A 778 1.33 8.88 32.17
CA PHE A 778 0.59 8.64 30.94
C PHE A 778 0.15 9.97 30.32
N GLU A 779 0.28 10.07 29.00
CA GLU A 779 0.08 11.29 28.23
C GLU A 779 -0.74 11.04 26.97
N GLU A 780 -1.18 12.14 26.36
CA GLU A 780 -1.92 12.13 25.10
C GLU A 780 -0.96 11.85 23.92
N ILE A 781 -1.44 11.10 22.93
CA ILE A 781 -0.68 10.78 21.72
C ILE A 781 -0.82 11.94 20.73
N LEU A 782 0.11 12.90 20.81
CA LEU A 782 0.10 14.07 19.94
C LEU A 782 0.68 13.79 18.55
N VAL A 783 0.06 14.39 17.54
CA VAL A 783 0.53 14.43 16.14
C VAL A 783 0.58 15.87 15.66
N GLU A 784 1.65 16.25 14.96
CA GLU A 784 1.80 17.55 14.30
C GLU A 784 1.72 17.37 12.78
N THR A 785 0.62 17.82 12.17
CA THR A 785 0.29 17.52 10.77
C THR A 785 0.74 18.61 9.82
N ASN A 786 0.44 19.86 10.15
CA ASN A 786 0.86 21.03 9.39
C ASN A 786 2.04 21.60 10.16
N ARG A 787 3.24 21.51 9.60
CA ARG A 787 4.46 22.03 10.22
C ARG A 787 4.42 23.56 10.24
N ARG A 788 5.23 24.16 11.11
CA ARG A 788 5.46 25.62 11.08
C ARG A 788 6.05 26.01 9.72
N ARG A 789 5.50 27.03 9.08
CA ARG A 789 5.97 27.58 7.80
C ARG A 789 5.97 29.11 7.82
N PHE A 790 6.62 29.72 6.83
CA PHE A 790 6.62 31.16 6.65
C PHE A 790 6.16 31.54 5.24
N ALA A 791 5.54 32.71 5.13
CA ALA A 791 5.36 33.41 3.86
C ALA A 791 6.66 34.16 3.49
N ARG A 792 6.79 34.56 2.22
CA ARG A 792 7.97 35.29 1.71
C ARG A 792 8.10 36.71 2.30
N ASP A 793 7.04 37.25 2.89
CA ASP A 793 7.05 38.51 3.65
C ASP A 793 7.46 38.33 5.12
N GLY A 794 7.68 37.09 5.57
CA GLY A 794 8.04 36.74 6.94
C GLY A 794 6.85 36.45 7.86
N ARG A 795 5.61 36.54 7.37
CA ARG A 795 4.44 36.12 8.15
C ARG A 795 4.54 34.65 8.51
N GLN A 796 4.41 34.35 9.80
CA GLN A 796 4.53 32.99 10.32
C GLN A 796 3.18 32.27 10.31
N PHE A 797 3.19 31.02 9.86
CA PHE A 797 2.09 30.07 10.02
C PHE A 797 2.46 29.06 11.13
N PRO A 798 1.73 29.05 12.26
CA PRO A 798 2.04 28.14 13.37
C PRO A 798 1.76 26.68 12.99
N PRO A 799 2.44 25.72 13.65
CA PRO A 799 2.13 24.31 13.44
C PRO A 799 0.73 23.96 13.96
N GLN A 800 0.10 22.96 13.35
CA GLN A 800 -1.19 22.43 13.79
C GLN A 800 -1.03 21.02 14.35
N ARG A 801 -1.68 20.76 15.48
CA ARG A 801 -1.59 19.50 16.22
C ARG A 801 -2.97 18.98 16.60
N TYR A 802 -3.07 17.66 16.75
CA TYR A 802 -4.22 17.00 17.35
C TYR A 802 -3.80 15.82 18.21
N SER A 803 -4.71 15.35 19.06
CA SER A 803 -4.52 14.14 19.86
C SER A 803 -5.17 12.94 19.19
N LEU A 804 -4.41 11.88 18.97
CA LEU A 804 -4.91 10.55 18.58
C LEU A 804 -5.54 9.80 19.77
N SER A 805 -5.40 10.29 20.99
CA SER A 805 -5.96 9.62 22.16
C SER A 805 -7.47 9.74 22.22
N GLN A 806 -8.08 10.77 21.64
CA GLN A 806 -9.54 10.95 21.72
C GLN A 806 -10.28 9.90 20.89
N LEU A 807 -11.17 9.13 21.54
CA LEU A 807 -11.98 8.11 20.91
C LEU A 807 -13.39 8.62 20.60
N ARG A 808 -13.84 8.38 19.37
CA ARG A 808 -15.10 8.88 18.85
C ARG A 808 -16.24 7.91 19.15
N TYR A 809 -17.28 8.40 19.83
CA TYR A 809 -18.49 7.63 20.16
C TYR A 809 -19.48 7.58 19.01
N ARG A 810 -20.18 6.46 18.87
CA ARG A 810 -21.36 6.33 18.02
C ARG A 810 -22.47 5.55 18.73
N PRO A 811 -23.73 6.01 18.70
CA PRO A 811 -24.87 5.21 19.19
C PRO A 811 -25.00 3.89 18.43
N ALA A 812 -25.35 2.81 19.14
CA ALA A 812 -25.59 1.51 18.50
C ALA A 812 -26.72 1.60 17.47
N GLY A 813 -26.54 0.94 16.32
CA GLY A 813 -27.51 0.94 15.22
C GLY A 813 -27.41 2.13 14.24
N GLN A 814 -26.59 3.15 14.52
CA GLN A 814 -26.24 4.17 13.54
C GLN A 814 -24.97 3.73 12.80
N SER A 815 -25.04 3.49 11.49
CA SER A 815 -23.91 2.96 10.70
C SER A 815 -22.99 4.01 10.12
N ASP A 816 -23.45 5.25 9.97
CA ASP A 816 -22.86 6.18 9.00
C ASP A 816 -21.57 6.84 9.50
N ASP A 817 -21.30 6.80 10.81
CA ASP A 817 -20.06 7.30 11.38
C ASP A 817 -18.98 6.20 11.38
N THR A 818 -18.23 6.15 10.27
CA THR A 818 -17.14 5.18 10.08
C THR A 818 -15.84 5.55 10.82
N LEU A 819 -15.77 6.72 11.45
CA LEU A 819 -14.64 7.16 12.27
C LEU A 819 -14.76 6.75 13.74
N ALA A 820 -15.96 6.36 14.18
CA ALA A 820 -16.22 5.96 15.55
C ALA A 820 -15.35 4.78 15.99
N THR A 821 -14.72 4.86 17.16
CA THR A 821 -13.85 3.81 17.71
C THR A 821 -14.47 3.11 18.90
N TRP A 822 -15.62 3.58 19.40
CA TRP A 822 -16.35 2.92 20.47
C TRP A 822 -17.87 3.18 20.46
N THR A 823 -18.62 2.28 21.08
CA THR A 823 -20.08 2.30 21.18
C THR A 823 -20.55 1.56 22.45
N CYS A 824 -21.86 1.58 22.72
CA CYS A 824 -22.47 0.86 23.84
C CYS A 824 -23.56 -0.10 23.35
N ASP A 825 -23.47 -1.35 23.77
CA ASP A 825 -24.54 -2.34 23.67
C ASP A 825 -25.38 -2.27 24.96
N PHE A 826 -26.39 -1.41 24.96
CA PHE A 826 -27.26 -1.21 26.13
C PHE A 826 -28.08 -2.46 26.47
N ALA A 827 -28.46 -3.27 25.47
CA ALA A 827 -29.21 -4.50 25.69
C ALA A 827 -28.34 -5.56 26.39
N GLY A 828 -27.08 -5.67 25.98
CA GLY A 828 -26.08 -6.56 26.58
C GLY A 828 -25.31 -5.96 27.77
N ASN A 829 -25.63 -4.75 28.21
CA ASN A 829 -24.89 -3.99 29.25
C ASN A 829 -23.37 -3.98 29.00
N ALA A 830 -22.93 -3.61 27.80
CA ALA A 830 -21.52 -3.65 27.44
C ALA A 830 -21.00 -2.38 26.76
N LEU A 831 -19.74 -2.07 27.02
CA LEU A 831 -18.95 -1.10 26.26
C LEU A 831 -18.15 -1.85 25.19
N VAL A 832 -18.19 -1.38 23.95
CA VAL A 832 -17.55 -2.05 22.80
C VAL A 832 -16.59 -1.08 22.12
N PHE A 833 -15.35 -1.51 21.92
CA PHE A 833 -14.28 -0.72 21.32
C PHE A 833 -13.70 -1.43 20.10
N ARG A 834 -13.25 -0.65 19.11
CA ARG A 834 -12.36 -1.08 18.04
C ARG A 834 -11.14 -0.14 18.02
N LEU A 835 -9.99 -0.67 18.35
CA LEU A 835 -8.75 0.09 18.46
C LEU A 835 -7.85 -0.25 17.26
N PRO A 836 -7.48 0.72 16.40
CA PRO A 836 -6.57 0.46 15.30
C PRO A 836 -5.25 -0.09 15.83
N TRP A 837 -4.69 -1.12 15.17
CA TRP A 837 -3.39 -1.68 15.57
C TRP A 837 -2.29 -0.61 15.67
N ALA A 838 -2.28 0.34 14.72
CA ALA A 838 -1.33 1.45 14.71
C ALA A 838 -1.46 2.40 15.91
N ALA A 839 -2.66 2.55 16.50
CA ALA A 839 -2.86 3.38 17.69
C ALA A 839 -2.17 2.78 18.93
N LEU A 840 -1.94 1.47 18.91
CA LEU A 840 -1.22 0.71 19.92
C LEU A 840 0.27 0.51 19.55
N PHE A 841 0.77 1.25 18.55
CA PHE A 841 2.15 1.16 18.07
C PHE A 841 2.58 -0.26 17.64
N PHE A 842 1.66 -1.04 17.09
CA PHE A 842 2.03 -2.20 16.28
C PHE A 842 2.65 -1.73 14.97
N THR A 843 3.81 -2.30 14.66
CA THR A 843 4.52 -2.03 13.40
C THR A 843 4.12 -3.03 12.32
N ASP A 844 3.75 -4.24 12.74
CA ASP A 844 3.15 -5.26 11.90
C ASP A 844 2.35 -6.27 12.76
N PRO A 845 1.01 -6.16 12.84
CA PRO A 845 0.19 -7.10 13.59
C PRO A 845 0.17 -8.51 12.97
N SER A 846 0.48 -8.65 11.68
CA SER A 846 0.46 -9.94 10.96
C SER A 846 1.56 -10.90 11.41
N SER A 847 2.71 -10.35 11.83
CA SER A 847 3.82 -11.11 12.44
C SER A 847 4.03 -10.80 13.92
N ARG A 848 3.05 -10.14 14.56
CA ARG A 848 3.03 -9.73 15.98
C ARG A 848 4.20 -8.82 16.38
N GLN A 849 4.52 -7.83 15.57
CA GLN A 849 5.59 -6.87 15.82
C GLN A 849 5.04 -5.58 16.44
N VAL A 850 5.69 -5.14 17.50
CA VAL A 850 5.42 -3.87 18.20
C VAL A 850 6.67 -3.01 18.22
N LEU A 851 6.50 -1.69 18.34
CA LEU A 851 7.61 -0.75 18.43
C LEU A 851 8.47 -1.07 19.66
N ALA A 852 9.79 -1.15 19.48
CA ALA A 852 10.72 -1.58 20.53
C ALA A 852 11.82 -0.56 20.87
N GLY A 853 12.00 0.48 20.06
CA GLY A 853 13.01 1.51 20.30
C GLY A 853 13.60 2.07 19.01
N THR A 854 14.78 2.69 19.14
CA THR A 854 15.63 3.10 18.03
C THR A 854 17.06 2.54 18.16
N GLU A 855 17.68 2.18 17.05
CA GLU A 855 19.08 1.75 16.97
C GLU A 855 19.91 2.63 16.03
N GLY A 856 21.16 2.91 16.39
CA GLY A 856 22.11 3.63 15.51
C GLY A 856 21.71 5.06 15.11
N GLY A 857 20.73 5.68 15.79
CA GLY A 857 20.20 7.00 15.45
C GLY A 857 18.67 6.98 15.27
N PRO A 858 18.11 7.56 14.19
CA PRO A 858 16.64 7.69 13.98
C PRO A 858 15.95 6.40 13.53
N ARG A 859 16.68 5.29 13.35
CA ARG A 859 16.11 4.04 12.84
C ARG A 859 15.30 3.35 13.93
N PHE A 860 13.98 3.34 13.77
CA PHE A 860 13.09 2.56 14.62
C PHE A 860 13.31 1.05 14.43
N VAL A 861 13.13 0.31 15.51
CA VAL A 861 13.17 -1.16 15.53
C VAL A 861 11.92 -1.72 16.17
N ALA A 862 11.55 -2.91 15.76
CA ALA A 862 10.39 -3.64 16.28
C ALA A 862 10.83 -4.91 17.02
N ALA A 863 9.93 -5.45 17.83
CA ALA A 863 10.13 -6.74 18.45
C ALA A 863 8.84 -7.55 18.49
N GLU A 864 8.99 -8.88 18.43
CA GLU A 864 7.85 -9.79 18.52
C GLU A 864 7.24 -9.76 19.93
N THR A 865 5.91 -9.77 19.99
CA THR A 865 5.13 -9.90 21.23
C THR A 865 4.49 -11.28 21.37
N SER A 866 4.39 -11.77 22.61
CA SER A 866 3.63 -12.97 22.95
C SER A 866 2.11 -12.76 22.89
N GLY A 867 1.66 -11.51 22.84
CA GLY A 867 0.26 -11.11 22.74
C GLY A 867 -0.04 -9.85 23.55
N LEU A 868 -1.33 -9.56 23.73
CA LEU A 868 -1.80 -8.40 24.50
C LEU A 868 -2.24 -8.85 25.89
N GLN A 869 -1.83 -8.15 26.95
CA GLN A 869 -2.43 -8.32 28.28
C GLN A 869 -3.34 -7.15 28.61
N PHE A 870 -4.44 -7.47 29.29
CA PHE A 870 -5.45 -6.52 29.68
C PHE A 870 -5.80 -6.63 31.15
N PHE A 871 -6.19 -5.51 31.73
CA PHE A 871 -6.95 -5.44 32.97
C PHE A 871 -8.00 -4.34 32.85
N ALA A 872 -9.06 -4.42 33.65
CA ALA A 872 -10.06 -3.37 33.77
C ALA A 872 -10.29 -3.01 35.24
N VAL A 873 -10.53 -1.73 35.50
CA VAL A 873 -10.91 -1.20 36.81
C VAL A 873 -12.12 -0.31 36.61
N SER A 874 -13.08 -0.38 37.52
CA SER A 874 -14.13 0.63 37.65
C SER A 874 -13.93 1.41 38.94
N PHE A 875 -14.38 2.66 38.94
CA PHE A 875 -14.31 3.50 40.11
C PHE A 875 -15.42 4.54 40.10
N ARG A 876 -15.77 5.02 41.30
CA ARG A 876 -16.60 6.21 41.46
C ARG A 876 -15.74 7.44 41.20
N PRO A 877 -16.11 8.34 40.27
CA PRO A 877 -15.37 9.58 40.08
C PRO A 877 -15.39 10.43 41.36
N GLY A 878 -14.23 10.98 41.71
CA GLY A 878 -14.03 11.91 42.83
C GLY A 878 -13.39 13.20 42.32
N ASP A 879 -12.07 13.29 42.46
CA ASP A 879 -11.24 14.36 41.89
C ASP A 879 -10.78 14.04 40.44
N PRO A 880 -10.32 15.04 39.66
CA PRO A 880 -9.75 14.82 38.34
C PRO A 880 -8.59 13.81 38.39
N VAL A 881 -8.62 12.82 37.51
CA VAL A 881 -7.57 11.81 37.42
C VAL A 881 -6.32 12.43 36.77
N GLU A 882 -5.24 12.57 37.55
CA GLU A 882 -3.96 13.07 37.04
C GLU A 882 -3.09 11.92 36.49
N PHE A 883 -3.10 11.75 35.18
CA PHE A 883 -2.39 10.66 34.52
C PHE A 883 -0.87 10.87 34.41
N GLY A 884 -0.41 12.13 34.39
CA GLY A 884 1.01 12.48 34.19
C GLY A 884 1.85 12.60 35.46
N MET A 885 1.23 12.57 36.65
CA MET A 885 1.93 12.72 37.92
C MET A 885 1.97 11.42 38.71
N PHE A 886 2.96 11.29 39.59
CA PHE A 886 3.03 10.15 40.49
C PHE A 886 1.82 10.19 41.44
N PRO A 887 1.08 9.09 41.63
CA PRO A 887 -0.11 9.10 42.48
C PRO A 887 0.31 9.19 43.97
N LEU A 888 0.36 10.42 44.49
CA LEU A 888 0.53 10.69 45.94
C LEU A 888 -0.77 10.41 46.73
N GLY A 889 -1.89 10.37 46.00
CA GLY A 889 -3.23 9.91 46.38
C GLY A 889 -3.95 9.46 45.10
N GLY A 890 -5.13 8.85 45.20
CA GLY A 890 -5.86 8.41 44.01
C GLY A 890 -7.30 7.99 44.32
N VAL A 891 -8.05 7.65 43.28
CA VAL A 891 -9.43 7.20 43.40
C VAL A 891 -9.46 5.69 43.71
N PRO A 892 -10.14 5.23 44.78
CA PRO A 892 -10.19 3.81 45.09
C PRO A 892 -10.95 3.04 44.01
N ALA A 893 -10.39 1.91 43.59
CA ALA A 893 -11.04 0.98 42.69
C ALA A 893 -12.31 0.42 43.36
N SER A 894 -13.46 0.64 42.73
CA SER A 894 -14.72 0.01 43.16
C SER A 894 -14.77 -1.45 42.74
N ASP A 895 -14.17 -1.78 41.60
CA ASP A 895 -14.08 -3.14 41.11
C ASP A 895 -12.90 -3.33 40.15
N SER A 896 -12.49 -4.57 39.95
CA SER A 896 -11.39 -4.91 39.06
C SER A 896 -11.59 -6.25 38.34
N LEU A 897 -10.99 -6.36 37.16
CA LEU A 897 -11.01 -7.57 36.34
C LEU A 897 -9.64 -7.75 35.64
N PRO A 898 -8.79 -8.71 36.06
CA PRO A 898 -9.00 -9.68 37.12
C PRO A 898 -8.97 -9.04 38.53
N ALA A 899 -9.20 -9.85 39.57
CA ALA A 899 -9.20 -9.36 40.95
C ALA A 899 -7.81 -8.83 41.35
N LEU A 900 -7.78 -7.76 42.14
CA LEU A 900 -6.59 -7.30 42.85
C LEU A 900 -6.35 -8.15 44.10
N ASP A 901 -5.09 -8.36 44.45
CA ASP A 901 -4.70 -8.90 45.76
C ASP A 901 -4.67 -7.82 46.85
N GLU A 902 -4.33 -8.23 48.08
CA GLU A 902 -4.21 -7.34 49.24
C GLU A 902 -3.14 -6.25 49.09
N ARG A 903 -2.21 -6.40 48.13
CA ARG A 903 -1.15 -5.43 47.82
C ARG A 903 -1.50 -4.52 46.65
N GLY A 904 -2.69 -4.68 46.05
CA GLY A 904 -3.12 -3.89 44.90
C GLY A 904 -2.58 -4.38 43.55
N SER A 905 -2.03 -5.60 43.46
CA SER A 905 -1.55 -6.18 42.21
C SER A 905 -2.61 -7.08 41.54
N PHE A 906 -2.73 -7.01 40.22
CA PHE A 906 -3.64 -7.89 39.47
C PHE A 906 -3.20 -9.36 39.55
N GLN A 907 -4.12 -10.23 39.93
CA GLN A 907 -3.91 -11.67 40.02
C GLN A 907 -4.29 -12.38 38.71
N GLY A 908 -3.37 -13.15 38.14
CA GLY A 908 -3.67 -14.01 36.98
C GLY A 908 -3.96 -13.24 35.69
N LEU A 909 -3.19 -12.19 35.38
CA LEU A 909 -3.26 -11.51 34.08
C LEU A 909 -3.08 -12.51 32.94
N LYS A 910 -4.03 -12.51 32.00
CA LYS A 910 -4.06 -13.39 30.83
C LYS A 910 -3.68 -12.64 29.58
N THR A 911 -3.02 -13.36 28.68
CA THR A 911 -2.59 -12.86 27.38
C THR A 911 -3.57 -13.27 26.29
N TYR A 912 -4.08 -12.30 25.53
CA TYR A 912 -4.76 -12.51 24.27
C TYR A 912 -3.72 -12.68 23.15
N GLY A 913 -3.73 -13.83 22.49
CA GLY A 913 -2.94 -14.09 21.29
C GLY A 913 -3.84 -14.30 20.09
N TRP A 914 -3.35 -13.96 18.90
CA TRP A 914 -4.05 -14.14 17.62
C TRP A 914 -3.12 -14.82 16.61
N PRO A 915 -3.63 -15.62 15.65
CA PRO A 915 -2.78 -16.29 14.67
C PRO A 915 -1.99 -15.28 13.81
N LYS A 916 -0.75 -15.60 13.46
CA LYS A 916 -0.01 -14.86 12.43
C LYS A 916 -0.66 -15.10 11.06
N TRP A 917 -0.49 -14.17 10.13
CA TRP A 917 -0.99 -14.32 8.77
C TRP A 917 -0.02 -13.77 7.73
N ASP A 918 -0.02 -14.38 6.55
CA ASP A 918 0.78 -13.98 5.38
C ASP A 918 -0.08 -13.68 4.15
N SER A 919 -1.41 -13.68 4.32
CA SER A 919 -2.38 -13.35 3.26
C SER A 919 -3.62 -12.71 3.85
N ILE A 920 -4.34 -11.95 3.03
CA ILE A 920 -5.60 -11.31 3.38
C ILE A 920 -6.71 -11.86 2.48
N SER A 921 -7.79 -12.33 3.10
CA SER A 921 -9.06 -12.51 2.41
C SER A 921 -9.90 -11.27 2.63
N SER A 922 -10.33 -10.63 1.55
CA SER A 922 -11.22 -9.47 1.65
C SER A 922 -12.30 -9.54 0.59
N LYS A 923 -13.50 -9.10 0.97
CA LYS A 923 -14.63 -8.91 0.07
C LYS A 923 -14.90 -7.42 0.02
N GLY A 924 -14.90 -6.86 -1.19
CA GLY A 924 -15.10 -5.43 -1.35
C GLY A 924 -16.56 -4.98 -1.26
N ARG A 925 -16.77 -3.69 -0.97
CA ARG A 925 -18.06 -2.99 -1.01
C ARG A 925 -17.90 -1.53 -1.40
N TRP A 926 -19.01 -0.91 -1.78
CA TRP A 926 -19.12 0.56 -1.88
C TRP A 926 -18.94 1.22 -0.53
N LYS A 927 -18.24 2.35 -0.53
CA LYS A 927 -18.35 3.33 0.54
C LYS A 927 -19.68 4.08 0.46
N ALA A 928 -20.19 4.52 1.60
CA ALA A 928 -21.46 5.27 1.68
C ALA A 928 -21.49 6.54 0.81
N GLY A 929 -20.32 7.12 0.52
CA GLY A 929 -20.18 8.29 -0.35
C GLY A 929 -20.44 8.06 -1.85
N TYR A 930 -20.57 6.81 -2.31
CA TYR A 930 -20.70 6.47 -3.72
C TYR A 930 -21.87 7.18 -4.42
N THR A 931 -23.04 7.24 -3.76
CA THR A 931 -24.26 7.83 -4.34
C THR A 931 -24.16 9.35 -4.54
N SER A 932 -23.44 10.03 -3.65
CA SER A 932 -23.17 11.47 -3.77
C SER A 932 -22.31 11.77 -4.99
N VAL A 933 -21.28 10.95 -5.22
CA VAL A 933 -20.40 11.06 -6.40
C VAL A 933 -21.18 10.72 -7.68
N GLN A 934 -21.98 9.66 -7.67
CA GLN A 934 -22.82 9.27 -8.80
C GLN A 934 -23.74 10.42 -9.25
N SER A 935 -24.33 11.12 -8.29
CA SER A 935 -25.21 12.27 -8.56
C SER A 935 -24.43 13.42 -9.20
N ALA A 936 -23.24 13.74 -8.70
CA ALA A 936 -22.38 14.77 -9.28
C ALA A 936 -21.90 14.41 -10.70
N PHE A 937 -21.56 13.14 -10.96
CA PHE A 937 -21.14 12.68 -12.29
C PHE A 937 -22.25 12.82 -13.32
N ARG A 938 -23.50 12.49 -12.96
CA ARG A 938 -24.67 12.72 -13.83
C ARG A 938 -24.89 14.19 -14.14
N GLU A 939 -24.69 15.07 -13.15
CA GLU A 939 -24.84 16.51 -13.33
C GLU A 939 -23.81 17.09 -14.31
N VAL A 940 -22.52 16.80 -14.11
CA VAL A 940 -21.46 17.33 -14.98
C VAL A 940 -21.46 16.69 -16.36
N GLY A 941 -21.80 15.40 -16.46
CA GLY A 941 -21.96 14.69 -17.73
C GLY A 941 -23.14 15.19 -18.57
N GLY A 942 -24.19 15.73 -17.94
CA GLY A 942 -25.33 16.32 -18.64
C GLY A 942 -25.09 17.73 -19.18
N ARG A 943 -24.22 18.51 -18.54
CA ARG A 943 -23.90 19.92 -18.92
C ARG A 943 -23.07 20.07 -20.20
N THR A 944 -22.59 18.96 -20.75
CA THR A 944 -21.62 18.94 -21.87
C THR A 944 -22.21 18.38 -23.17
N ARG A 945 -23.53 18.17 -23.20
CA ARG A 945 -24.30 17.97 -24.43
C ARG A 945 -24.78 19.27 -25.02
#